data_AF-A0A4Z2BBH8-F1
#
_entry.id   AF-A0A4Z2BBH8-F1
#
_cell.length_a   1.000
_cell.length_b   1.000
_cell.length_c   1.000
_cell.angle_alpha   90.00
_cell.angle_beta   90.00
_cell.angle_gamma   90.00
#
_symmetry.space_group_name_H-M   'P 1'
#
loop_
_entity.id
_entity.type
_entity.pdbx_description
1 polymer ?
#
loop_
_entity_poly.entity_id
_entity_poly.type
_entity_poly.pdbx_seq_one_letter_code
_entity_poly.pdbx_strand_id
1 'polypeptide(L)'
;MATASRSQKHGSAENGSAACKPSSDADRQKAAQFLRQAEKNKTEIKKLEKERALIRQCKRNGWTDLCGELEQYEKVLERGKDAEKIHLQNQLLRIRSDGRKFKNQLREVKPTPKTIQTLMELMSEVERSISSLKEEQWQRFEELLKEERTCRQELRAYEKKIENWSHSVKSDPKGNTASSPMTKLLDRDLPADVKVLESFLQRTGGIYGGWDQYDHQAFLKAWTKHSGQPAYRKEAKLHLPAKTLEEIEQHEEWHRELSYLQGRKREAILRWKARKTQERQIWIQTQQEAQKREKEPTSQAHQHRTDEEKREATRRLEEWREERRRNKELEEEQRLAEEVQKRRQAKEERRRQLEVKSTIEERLRLRREEEEEQRRRAREEERKEMEERRRLAAQCIKDLNQRDLLKVEAKLQDKQLKEKEVAERQLRIVAKLKEKVDGHVSRDPTRLTCPTKGWEERLKSIGPSGKGPVTQTFHRPSYRKRFPADADAKMAEDGSHFEESEHIYFLKDRHVRFFQRTLQVLPERYASLETTRLTIVFFALSGLDVLDALDVVDKNVMIEWIYSLQVLPTEAQSNLSRCGFRGSSHIGIPYRTKGPGVSHPYDSGHVAMTYTGLCSLLILGDNLSRVNKQACLAGLRALQLEDGSFYALPEGSENDIRFIYCAASICYMLDDWSGMDTQKAIEYIRGSLSYDGGFGQGAGRESHGGWTYCAIATLCLMGRLEEALSRRELDGIRRWCIMRQQSGFHGRPNKPVDTCYSFWVGATLELLDVFQYTNFEKNRSFILSTQDRLVGGFAKWPDSHPDPLHAYLGLCGLSLIGEPSLRKVHPALNITQRAFQHLQQLQQTWRDAGDSCSRQQ
;
A
#
# COMPACT_ATOMS: atom_id res chain seq x y z
N MET A 1 45.26 18.54 -64.97
CA MET A 1 44.99 18.62 -66.42
C MET A 1 43.49 18.58 -66.62
N ALA A 2 42.85 19.51 -67.29
CA ALA A 2 43.32 20.75 -67.91
C ALA A 2 42.10 21.67 -67.99
N THR A 3 42.23 22.97 -67.74
CA THR A 3 42.50 23.87 -68.86
C THR A 3 43.78 24.65 -68.64
N ALA A 4 44.67 24.63 -69.64
CA ALA A 4 45.76 25.58 -69.67
C ALA A 4 45.18 26.95 -69.99
N SER A 5 45.20 27.87 -69.03
CA SER A 5 45.82 29.19 -69.20
C SER A 5 45.51 30.10 -68.02
N ARG A 6 46.49 30.93 -67.74
CA ARG A 6 46.72 31.74 -66.56
C ARG A 6 46.36 33.17 -66.92
N SER A 7 45.64 33.89 -66.06
CA SER A 7 45.66 35.35 -66.05
C SER A 7 45.65 35.87 -64.61
N GLN A 8 46.80 36.43 -64.23
CA GLN A 8 46.98 37.26 -63.05
C GLN A 8 46.28 38.60 -63.26
N LYS A 9 45.70 39.16 -62.19
CA LYS A 9 45.69 40.62 -61.98
C LYS A 9 45.89 40.93 -60.50
N HIS A 10 46.94 41.71 -60.24
CA HIS A 10 47.27 42.39 -58.99
C HIS A 10 46.23 43.45 -58.63
N GLY A 11 46.11 43.76 -57.33
CA GLY A 11 45.39 44.93 -56.84
C GLY A 11 45.18 44.90 -55.33
N SER A 12 46.12 45.49 -54.61
CA SER A 12 46.09 45.87 -53.19
C SER A 12 45.16 47.07 -52.91
N ALA A 13 44.91 47.34 -51.61
CA ALA A 13 44.03 48.37 -50.99
C ALA A 13 42.58 47.88 -50.76
N GLU A 14 41.91 48.09 -49.63
CA GLU A 14 42.11 48.96 -48.48
C GLU A 14 41.15 48.55 -47.35
N ASN A 15 41.44 48.96 -46.13
CA ASN A 15 40.59 48.80 -44.95
C ASN A 15 39.15 49.28 -45.20
N GLY A 16 38.18 48.40 -44.97
CA GLY A 16 36.76 48.72 -44.96
C GLY A 16 36.02 47.84 -43.97
N SER A 17 36.02 48.27 -42.71
CA SER A 17 35.10 47.77 -41.67
C SER A 17 33.65 48.01 -42.11
N ALA A 18 32.99 47.00 -42.65
CA ALA A 18 31.54 46.96 -42.79
C ALA A 18 31.03 45.59 -42.32
N ALA A 19 30.81 45.49 -41.01
CA ALA A 19 30.03 44.41 -40.43
C ALA A 19 28.60 44.50 -41.01
N CYS A 20 28.27 43.60 -41.93
CA CYS A 20 26.91 43.43 -42.44
C CYS A 20 26.04 42.91 -41.28
N LYS A 21 25.29 43.83 -40.64
CA LYS A 21 24.31 43.50 -39.59
C LYS A 21 23.11 42.78 -40.24
N PRO A 22 22.57 41.70 -39.64
CA PRO A 22 21.37 41.05 -40.16
C PRO A 22 20.18 42.01 -40.10
N SER A 23 19.49 42.18 -41.23
CA SER A 23 18.38 43.12 -41.40
C SER A 23 17.02 42.47 -41.10
N SER A 24 16.81 41.99 -39.88
CA SER A 24 15.49 41.87 -39.20
C SER A 24 15.61 41.01 -37.94
N ASP A 25 14.77 41.26 -36.93
CA ASP A 25 14.67 40.38 -35.75
C ASP A 25 14.21 38.96 -36.09
N ALA A 26 13.49 38.79 -37.21
CA ALA A 26 13.08 37.49 -37.72
C ALA A 26 14.27 36.65 -38.18
N ASP A 27 15.29 37.26 -38.80
CA ASP A 27 16.49 36.55 -39.25
C ASP A 27 17.39 36.15 -38.08
N ARG A 28 17.44 36.96 -37.01
CA ARG A 28 18.11 36.60 -35.75
C ARG A 28 17.42 35.44 -35.02
N GLN A 29 16.08 35.44 -34.99
CA GLN A 29 15.32 34.32 -34.43
C GLN A 29 15.50 33.03 -35.24
N LYS A 30 15.49 33.11 -36.57
CA LYS A 30 15.75 31.95 -37.44
C LYS A 30 17.16 31.40 -37.24
N ALA A 31 18.17 32.27 -37.15
CA ALA A 31 19.55 31.85 -36.86
C ALA A 31 19.66 31.18 -35.47
N ALA A 32 19.00 31.73 -34.45
CA ALA A 32 19.00 31.16 -33.10
C ALA A 32 18.22 29.83 -33.00
N GLN A 33 17.14 29.66 -33.78
CA GLN A 33 16.44 28.38 -33.91
C GLN A 33 17.30 27.35 -34.63
N PHE A 34 17.96 27.75 -35.73
CA PHE A 34 18.85 26.87 -36.48
C PHE A 34 20.02 26.38 -35.61
N LEU A 35 20.63 27.26 -34.82
CA LEU A 35 21.71 26.88 -33.89
C LEU A 35 21.22 25.93 -32.79
N ARG A 36 20.05 26.17 -32.21
CA ARG A 36 19.44 25.25 -31.23
C ARG A 36 19.14 23.89 -31.84
N GLN A 37 18.63 23.85 -33.07
CA GLN A 37 18.37 22.59 -33.77
C GLN A 37 19.66 21.86 -34.15
N ALA A 38 20.70 22.59 -34.56
CA ALA A 38 22.01 22.02 -34.85
C ALA A 38 22.66 21.42 -33.59
N GLU A 39 22.51 22.09 -32.44
CA GLU A 39 23.01 21.59 -31.16
C GLU A 39 22.24 20.34 -30.69
N LYS A 40 20.92 20.34 -30.84
CA LYS A 40 20.06 19.18 -30.58
C LYS A 40 20.45 17.99 -31.46
N ASN A 41 20.60 18.21 -32.76
CA ASN A 41 21.05 17.19 -33.72
C ASN A 41 22.46 16.68 -33.40
N LYS A 42 23.36 17.54 -32.90
CA LYS A 42 24.72 17.15 -32.50
C LYS A 42 24.71 16.25 -31.26
N THR A 43 23.82 16.50 -30.29
CA THR A 43 23.58 15.57 -29.18
C THR A 43 22.97 14.24 -29.64
N GLU A 44 22.02 14.28 -30.58
CA GLU A 44 21.41 13.09 -31.18
C GLU A 44 22.45 12.22 -31.90
N ILE A 45 23.29 12.84 -32.72
CA ILE A 45 24.38 12.16 -33.44
C ILE A 45 25.36 11.54 -32.45
N LYS A 46 25.77 12.26 -31.39
CA LYS A 46 26.64 11.69 -30.35
C LYS A 46 26.01 10.50 -29.64
N LYS A 47 24.69 10.51 -29.43
CA LYS A 47 23.96 9.38 -28.83
C LYS A 47 23.95 8.18 -29.78
N LEU A 48 23.59 8.40 -31.04
CA LEU A 48 23.57 7.37 -32.09
C LEU A 48 24.96 6.80 -32.37
N GLU A 49 26.02 7.62 -32.28
CA GLU A 49 27.40 7.17 -32.42
C GLU A 49 27.84 6.30 -31.23
N LYS A 50 27.42 6.63 -30.00
CA LYS A 50 27.64 5.79 -28.82
C LYS A 50 26.90 4.46 -28.93
N GLU A 51 25.64 4.48 -29.35
CA GLU A 51 24.86 3.25 -29.59
C GLU A 51 25.50 2.40 -30.70
N ARG A 52 25.92 3.01 -31.81
CA ARG A 52 26.61 2.31 -32.91
C ARG A 52 27.99 1.80 -32.50
N ALA A 53 28.68 2.47 -31.59
CA ALA A 53 29.93 1.98 -31.00
C ALA A 53 29.67 0.79 -30.06
N LEU A 54 28.63 0.86 -29.24
CA LEU A 54 28.19 -0.23 -28.37
C LEU A 54 27.77 -1.46 -29.18
N ILE A 55 26.98 -1.27 -30.24
CA ILE A 55 26.57 -2.34 -31.16
C ILE A 55 27.78 -2.94 -31.88
N ARG A 56 28.75 -2.12 -32.31
CA ARG A 56 30.02 -2.63 -32.88
C ARG A 56 30.83 -3.41 -31.85
N GLN A 57 30.84 -2.98 -30.60
CA GLN A 57 31.52 -3.67 -29.50
C GLN A 57 30.83 -5.00 -29.16
N CYS A 58 29.49 -5.04 -29.12
CA CYS A 58 28.69 -6.26 -28.96
C CYS A 58 28.96 -7.25 -30.10
N LYS A 59 28.92 -6.80 -31.36
CA LYS A 59 29.25 -7.64 -32.53
C LYS A 59 30.68 -8.19 -32.48
N ARG A 60 31.64 -7.36 -32.08
CA ARG A 60 33.06 -7.72 -31.98
C ARG A 60 33.33 -8.69 -30.81
N ASN A 61 32.47 -8.70 -29.80
CA ASN A 61 32.48 -9.63 -28.67
C ASN A 61 31.64 -10.91 -28.93
N GLY A 62 31.18 -11.15 -30.17
CA GLY A 62 30.39 -12.34 -30.54
C GLY A 62 28.89 -12.27 -30.21
N TRP A 63 28.39 -11.12 -29.75
CA TRP A 63 26.97 -10.90 -29.48
C TRP A 63 26.30 -10.42 -30.78
N THR A 64 26.14 -11.31 -31.75
CA THR A 64 25.35 -11.06 -32.96
C THR A 64 23.95 -11.63 -32.79
N ASP A 65 22.96 -10.73 -32.90
CA ASP A 65 21.52 -10.96 -33.09
C ASP A 65 20.60 -11.27 -31.89
N LEU A 66 21.04 -10.99 -30.65
CA LEU A 66 20.18 -11.15 -29.46
C LEU A 66 18.91 -10.26 -29.48
N CYS A 67 19.01 -9.04 -30.04
CA CYS A 67 17.87 -8.13 -30.15
C CYS A 67 16.83 -8.64 -31.16
N GLY A 68 17.27 -9.23 -32.28
CA GLY A 68 16.37 -9.80 -33.29
C GLY A 68 15.61 -11.02 -32.77
N GLU A 69 16.28 -11.88 -31.99
CA GLU A 69 15.66 -13.05 -31.36
C GLU A 69 14.63 -12.66 -30.30
N LEU A 70 14.92 -11.65 -29.46
CA LEU A 70 13.97 -11.16 -28.46
C LEU A 70 12.75 -10.48 -29.10
N GLU A 71 12.94 -9.67 -30.16
CA GLU A 71 11.83 -9.08 -30.92
C GLU A 71 10.98 -10.15 -31.62
N GLN A 72 11.60 -11.23 -32.12
CA GLN A 72 10.86 -12.36 -32.68
C GLN A 72 10.06 -13.10 -31.61
N TYR A 73 10.65 -13.30 -30.42
CA TYR A 73 9.96 -13.92 -29.29
C TYR A 73 8.78 -13.08 -28.80
N GLU A 74 8.95 -11.76 -28.70
CA GLU A 74 7.88 -10.83 -28.35
C GLU A 74 6.72 -10.90 -29.36
N LYS A 75 7.01 -10.91 -30.67
CA LYS A 75 6.00 -11.10 -31.72
C LYS A 75 5.30 -12.46 -31.67
N VAL A 76 5.95 -13.51 -31.18
CA VAL A 76 5.30 -14.81 -30.96
C VAL A 76 4.35 -14.73 -29.77
N LEU A 77 4.74 -14.09 -28.67
CA LEU A 77 3.89 -13.92 -27.50
C LEU A 77 2.67 -13.03 -27.79
N GLU A 78 2.84 -11.94 -28.56
CA GLU A 78 1.74 -11.08 -28.98
C GLU A 78 0.72 -11.83 -29.83
N ARG A 79 1.19 -12.62 -30.82
CA ARG A 79 0.30 -13.46 -31.63
C ARG A 79 -0.46 -14.50 -30.79
N GLY A 80 0.19 -15.06 -29.76
CA GLY A 80 -0.46 -15.95 -28.79
C GLY A 80 -1.59 -15.26 -28.03
N LYS A 81 -1.32 -14.07 -27.48
CA LYS A 81 -2.32 -13.26 -26.74
C LYS A 81 -3.51 -12.87 -27.62
N ASP A 82 -3.26 -12.48 -28.86
CA ASP A 82 -4.31 -12.11 -29.81
C ASP A 82 -5.18 -13.32 -30.18
N ALA A 83 -4.58 -14.50 -30.37
CA ALA A 83 -5.32 -15.73 -30.62
C ALA A 83 -6.23 -16.12 -29.43
N GLU A 84 -5.71 -16.04 -28.20
CA GLU A 84 -6.49 -16.30 -26.97
C GLU A 84 -7.64 -15.30 -26.81
N LYS A 85 -7.38 -14.03 -27.07
CA LYS A 85 -8.40 -12.97 -27.03
C LYS A 85 -9.53 -13.23 -28.02
N ILE A 86 -9.20 -13.63 -29.25
CA ILE A 86 -10.18 -13.97 -30.28
C ILE A 86 -11.00 -15.21 -29.86
N HIS A 87 -10.33 -16.24 -29.31
CA HIS A 87 -11.00 -17.44 -28.81
C HIS A 87 -12.01 -17.12 -27.70
N LEU A 88 -11.60 -16.34 -26.70
CA LEU A 88 -12.48 -15.91 -25.61
C LEU A 88 -13.66 -15.07 -26.12
N GLN A 89 -13.42 -14.16 -27.07
CA GLN A 89 -14.48 -13.37 -27.70
C GLN A 89 -15.49 -14.26 -28.41
N ASN A 90 -15.04 -15.29 -29.14
CA ASN A 90 -15.93 -16.23 -29.81
C ASN A 90 -16.79 -17.03 -28.83
N GLN A 91 -16.22 -17.50 -27.72
CA GLN A 91 -16.96 -18.20 -26.67
C GLN A 91 -18.03 -17.31 -26.02
N LEU A 92 -17.68 -16.06 -25.70
CA LEU A 92 -18.62 -15.09 -25.14
C LEU A 92 -19.73 -14.72 -26.13
N LEU A 93 -19.40 -14.58 -27.42
CA LEU A 93 -20.40 -14.33 -28.47
C LEU A 93 -21.38 -15.50 -28.61
N ARG A 94 -20.90 -16.75 -28.52
CA ARG A 94 -21.76 -17.94 -28.51
C ARG A 94 -22.73 -17.93 -27.33
N ILE A 95 -22.22 -17.76 -26.10
CA ILE A 95 -23.06 -17.68 -24.89
C ILE A 95 -24.10 -16.57 -25.02
N ARG A 96 -23.70 -15.40 -25.55
CA ARG A 96 -24.61 -14.27 -25.77
C ARG A 96 -25.65 -14.56 -26.85
N SER A 97 -25.30 -15.32 -27.89
CA SER A 97 -26.22 -15.75 -28.94
C SER A 97 -27.26 -16.72 -28.36
N ASP A 98 -26.82 -17.73 -27.61
CA ASP A 98 -27.69 -18.74 -27.02
C ASP A 98 -28.61 -18.14 -25.94
N GLY A 99 -28.10 -17.20 -25.14
CA GLY A 99 -28.92 -16.41 -24.22
C GLY A 99 -29.96 -15.52 -24.94
N ARG A 100 -29.66 -14.99 -26.12
CA ARG A 100 -30.66 -14.26 -26.94
C ARG A 100 -31.70 -15.21 -27.53
N LYS A 101 -31.30 -16.38 -28.03
CA LYS A 101 -32.24 -17.40 -28.53
C LYS A 101 -33.22 -17.81 -27.44
N PHE A 102 -32.72 -18.08 -26.23
CA PHE A 102 -33.55 -18.37 -25.05
C PHE A 102 -34.53 -17.23 -24.75
N LYS A 103 -34.04 -15.98 -24.71
CA LYS A 103 -34.89 -14.78 -24.48
C LYS A 103 -35.96 -14.59 -25.54
N ASN A 104 -35.65 -14.85 -26.81
CA ASN A 104 -36.59 -14.68 -27.92
C ASN A 104 -37.67 -15.77 -27.88
N GLN A 105 -37.31 -17.03 -27.64
CA GLN A 105 -38.29 -18.11 -27.47
C GLN A 105 -39.22 -17.89 -26.26
N LEU A 106 -38.71 -17.27 -25.19
CA LEU A 106 -39.52 -16.87 -24.03
C LEU A 106 -40.55 -15.77 -24.37
N ARG A 107 -40.28 -14.92 -25.37
CA ARG A 107 -41.15 -13.80 -25.76
C ARG A 107 -42.18 -14.17 -26.82
N GLU A 108 -41.88 -15.09 -27.72
CA GLU A 108 -42.66 -15.31 -28.94
C GLU A 108 -43.67 -16.46 -28.86
N VAL A 109 -43.58 -17.36 -27.88
CA VAL A 109 -44.33 -18.63 -27.93
C VAL A 109 -45.27 -18.81 -26.72
N LYS A 110 -46.54 -19.18 -26.98
CA LYS A 110 -47.50 -19.56 -25.93
C LYS A 110 -47.01 -20.85 -25.23
N PRO A 111 -47.11 -20.95 -23.89
CA PRO A 111 -46.57 -22.09 -23.15
C PRO A 111 -47.32 -23.38 -23.48
N THR A 112 -46.71 -24.22 -24.31
CA THR A 112 -47.10 -25.62 -24.52
C THR A 112 -46.00 -26.53 -23.93
N PRO A 113 -46.32 -27.77 -23.52
CA PRO A 113 -45.35 -28.67 -22.89
C PRO A 113 -44.07 -28.89 -23.73
N LYS A 114 -44.23 -28.95 -25.07
CA LYS A 114 -43.11 -29.08 -26.01
C LYS A 114 -42.18 -27.86 -26.00
N THR A 115 -42.74 -26.65 -25.92
CA THR A 115 -41.97 -25.39 -25.84
C THR A 115 -41.21 -25.29 -24.52
N ILE A 116 -41.81 -25.74 -23.41
CA ILE A 116 -41.14 -25.76 -22.10
C ILE A 116 -39.93 -26.70 -22.12
N GLN A 117 -40.06 -27.87 -22.74
CA GLN A 117 -38.97 -28.82 -22.88
C GLN A 117 -37.81 -28.24 -23.71
N THR A 118 -38.10 -27.60 -24.85
CA THR A 118 -37.07 -26.91 -25.65
C THR A 118 -36.38 -25.78 -24.90
N LEU A 119 -37.11 -25.03 -24.06
CA LEU A 119 -36.51 -23.97 -23.22
C LEU A 119 -35.58 -24.54 -22.14
N MET A 120 -35.93 -25.68 -21.53
CA MET A 120 -35.07 -26.36 -20.56
C MET A 120 -33.78 -26.86 -21.21
N GLU A 121 -33.87 -27.41 -22.42
CA GLU A 121 -32.71 -27.86 -23.19
C GLU A 121 -31.76 -26.70 -23.52
N LEU A 122 -32.31 -25.56 -23.98
CA LEU A 122 -31.53 -24.34 -24.26
C LEU A 122 -30.90 -23.74 -22.99
N MET A 123 -31.63 -23.72 -21.88
CA MET A 123 -31.10 -23.25 -20.60
C MET A 123 -29.92 -24.12 -20.14
N SER A 124 -30.07 -25.45 -20.28
CA SER A 124 -29.01 -26.41 -19.96
C SER A 124 -27.79 -26.24 -20.88
N GLU A 125 -27.99 -25.92 -22.15
CA GLU A 125 -26.89 -25.63 -23.09
C GLU A 125 -26.14 -24.34 -22.74
N VAL A 126 -26.86 -23.28 -22.35
CA VAL A 126 -26.26 -22.02 -21.87
C VAL A 126 -25.47 -22.26 -20.59
N GLU A 127 -26.02 -23.01 -19.64
CA GLU A 127 -25.35 -23.33 -18.37
C GLU A 127 -24.09 -24.18 -18.58
N ARG A 128 -24.13 -25.19 -19.46
CA ARG A 128 -22.95 -25.97 -19.86
C ARG A 128 -21.88 -25.09 -20.50
N SER A 129 -22.27 -24.16 -21.37
CA SER A 129 -21.34 -23.25 -22.05
C SER A 129 -20.67 -22.28 -21.08
N ILE A 130 -21.41 -21.76 -20.09
CA ILE A 130 -20.85 -20.90 -19.03
C ILE A 130 -19.90 -21.69 -18.13
N SER A 131 -20.28 -22.92 -17.76
CA SER A 131 -19.47 -23.77 -16.89
C SER A 131 -18.16 -24.18 -17.56
N SER A 132 -18.23 -24.60 -18.83
CA SER A 132 -17.03 -24.91 -19.64
C SER A 132 -16.10 -23.71 -19.78
N LEU A 133 -16.64 -22.51 -20.03
CA LEU A 133 -15.84 -21.29 -20.08
C LEU A 133 -15.13 -21.03 -18.74
N LYS A 134 -15.84 -21.15 -17.61
CA LYS A 134 -15.24 -20.94 -16.28
C LYS A 134 -14.10 -21.91 -16.01
N GLU A 135 -14.29 -23.19 -16.34
CA GLU A 135 -13.28 -24.23 -16.12
C GLU A 135 -12.05 -24.03 -17.00
N GLU A 136 -12.23 -23.71 -18.29
CA GLU A 136 -11.13 -23.44 -19.22
C GLU A 136 -10.33 -22.19 -18.81
N GLN A 137 -11.02 -21.11 -18.40
CA GLN A 137 -10.33 -19.91 -17.90
C GLN A 137 -9.60 -20.16 -16.58
N TRP A 138 -10.15 -20.99 -15.69
CA TRP A 138 -9.49 -21.37 -14.45
C TRP A 138 -8.22 -22.20 -14.71
N GLN A 139 -8.29 -23.18 -15.60
CA GLN A 139 -7.12 -23.98 -16.01
C GLN A 139 -6.03 -23.09 -16.63
N ARG A 140 -6.41 -22.18 -17.54
CA ARG A 140 -5.45 -21.26 -18.17
C ARG A 140 -4.78 -20.33 -17.16
N PHE A 141 -5.54 -19.85 -16.18
CA PHE A 141 -5.00 -19.03 -15.10
C PHE A 141 -3.98 -19.79 -14.25
N GLU A 142 -4.26 -21.04 -13.88
CA GLU A 142 -3.33 -21.89 -13.12
C GLU A 142 -2.04 -22.19 -13.91
N GLU A 143 -2.14 -22.42 -15.21
CA GLU A 143 -0.98 -22.57 -16.10
C GLU A 143 -0.11 -21.31 -16.13
N LEU A 144 -0.73 -20.14 -16.32
CA LEU A 144 -0.01 -18.86 -16.32
C LEU A 144 0.66 -18.58 -14.98
N LEU A 145 0.02 -18.92 -13.85
CA LEU A 145 0.64 -18.83 -12.52
C LEU A 145 1.84 -19.77 -12.38
N LYS A 146 1.79 -20.96 -12.99
CA LYS A 146 2.91 -21.90 -13.01
C LYS A 146 4.06 -21.37 -13.87
N GLU A 147 3.78 -20.83 -15.05
CA GLU A 147 4.76 -20.18 -15.92
C GLU A 147 5.40 -18.98 -15.23
N GLU A 148 4.61 -18.11 -14.60
CA GLU A 148 5.11 -16.93 -13.90
C GLU A 148 6.04 -17.32 -12.74
N ARG A 149 5.68 -18.34 -11.96
CA ARG A 149 6.54 -18.90 -10.91
C ARG A 149 7.86 -19.41 -11.48
N THR A 150 7.81 -20.09 -12.62
CA THR A 150 9.00 -20.66 -13.29
C THR A 150 9.90 -19.56 -13.84
N CYS A 151 9.37 -18.61 -14.62
CA CYS A 151 10.11 -17.45 -15.11
C CYS A 151 10.73 -16.64 -13.97
N ARG A 152 10.02 -16.47 -12.84
CA ARG A 152 10.54 -15.75 -11.67
C ARG A 152 11.71 -16.49 -11.01
N GLN A 153 11.67 -17.82 -11.00
CA GLN A 153 12.80 -18.64 -10.51
C GLN A 153 14.00 -18.53 -11.45
N GLU A 154 13.77 -18.55 -12.77
CA GLU A 154 14.81 -18.37 -13.78
C GLU A 154 15.45 -16.98 -13.70
N LEU A 155 14.65 -15.92 -13.60
CA LEU A 155 15.15 -14.55 -13.43
C LEU A 155 16.00 -14.42 -12.17
N ARG A 156 15.57 -14.97 -11.04
CA ARG A 156 16.38 -15.00 -9.81
C ARG A 156 17.69 -15.78 -9.99
N ALA A 157 17.68 -16.84 -10.79
CA ALA A 157 18.88 -17.59 -11.10
C ALA A 157 19.84 -16.76 -11.99
N TYR A 158 19.31 -16.01 -12.97
CA TYR A 158 20.09 -15.10 -13.80
C TYR A 158 20.61 -13.89 -13.03
N GLU A 159 19.80 -13.27 -12.16
CA GLU A 159 20.23 -12.19 -11.27
C GLU A 159 21.41 -12.61 -10.41
N LYS A 160 21.33 -13.80 -9.78
CA LYS A 160 22.46 -14.35 -9.01
C LYS A 160 23.68 -14.66 -9.88
N LYS A 161 23.50 -15.12 -11.13
CA LYS A 161 24.61 -15.30 -12.07
C LYS A 161 25.25 -13.96 -12.44
N ILE A 162 24.46 -12.91 -12.65
CA ILE A 162 24.93 -11.55 -12.98
C ILE A 162 25.66 -10.93 -11.78
N GLU A 163 25.16 -11.11 -10.56
CA GLU A 163 25.85 -10.70 -9.33
C GLU A 163 27.20 -11.42 -9.21
N ASN A 164 27.25 -12.73 -9.47
CA ASN A 164 28.50 -13.50 -9.48
C ASN A 164 29.45 -13.07 -10.61
N TRP A 165 28.95 -12.70 -11.78
CA TRP A 165 29.77 -12.13 -12.88
C TRP A 165 30.32 -10.75 -12.53
N SER A 166 29.54 -9.93 -11.81
CA SER A 166 29.98 -8.62 -11.31
C SER A 166 31.15 -8.74 -10.34
N HIS A 167 31.26 -9.87 -9.65
CA HIS A 167 32.41 -10.22 -8.81
C HIS A 167 33.60 -10.79 -9.60
N SER A 168 33.37 -11.43 -10.76
CA SER A 168 34.42 -12.05 -11.59
C SER A 168 35.12 -11.08 -12.56
N VAL A 169 34.51 -9.93 -12.89
CA VAL A 169 35.10 -8.94 -13.83
C VAL A 169 36.22 -8.09 -13.20
N LYS A 170 36.51 -8.28 -11.90
CA LYS A 170 37.66 -7.65 -11.22
C LYS A 170 38.89 -8.55 -11.18
N SER A 171 39.19 -9.26 -12.26
CA SER A 171 40.53 -9.78 -12.49
C SER A 171 40.67 -10.17 -13.95
N ASP A 172 41.29 -9.29 -14.75
CA ASP A 172 42.20 -9.73 -15.80
C ASP A 172 43.28 -8.65 -16.08
N PRO A 173 44.47 -9.06 -16.55
CA PRO A 173 45.74 -8.46 -16.16
C PRO A 173 46.17 -7.33 -17.09
N LYS A 174 46.89 -6.36 -16.51
CA LYS A 174 47.48 -5.21 -17.21
C LYS A 174 48.32 -5.59 -18.43
N GLY A 175 48.16 -4.82 -19.50
CA GLY A 175 49.27 -4.37 -20.34
C GLY A 175 49.99 -3.20 -19.65
N ASN A 176 51.31 -3.36 -19.53
CA ASN A 176 52.33 -2.53 -18.87
C ASN A 176 52.15 -1.00 -18.81
N THR A 177 52.48 -0.41 -17.66
CA THR A 177 53.52 0.64 -17.49
C THR A 177 53.66 1.03 -16.01
N ALA A 178 54.77 1.69 -15.69
CA ALA A 178 55.56 1.53 -14.48
C ALA A 178 55.06 2.21 -13.18
N SER A 179 55.45 1.54 -12.08
CA SER A 179 55.74 2.00 -10.71
C SER A 179 54.89 3.08 -10.03
N SER A 180 54.19 2.67 -8.97
CA SER A 180 54.20 3.41 -7.69
C SER A 180 54.18 2.43 -6.50
N PRO A 181 55.07 2.58 -5.50
CA PRO A 181 55.29 1.60 -4.43
C PRO A 181 54.37 1.86 -3.22
N MET A 182 53.13 1.34 -3.24
CA MET A 182 52.26 1.43 -2.05
C MET A 182 51.25 0.27 -1.94
N THR A 183 51.57 -0.90 -2.50
CA THR A 183 50.64 -2.05 -2.49
C THR A 183 51.35 -3.40 -2.42
N LYS A 184 52.48 -3.48 -1.70
CA LYS A 184 53.24 -4.73 -1.46
C LYS A 184 53.31 -5.17 0.01
N LEU A 185 52.44 -4.67 0.89
CA LEU A 185 52.57 -4.91 2.34
C LEU A 185 51.43 -5.71 3.01
N LEU A 186 50.56 -6.40 2.26
CA LEU A 186 49.44 -7.16 2.86
C LEU A 186 49.37 -8.65 2.51
N ASP A 187 50.43 -9.24 1.96
CA ASP A 187 50.39 -10.67 1.56
C ASP A 187 51.42 -11.58 2.26
N ARG A 188 52.03 -11.14 3.37
CA ARG A 188 53.15 -11.90 3.96
C ARG A 188 52.89 -12.71 5.24
N ASP A 189 51.77 -12.55 5.93
CA ASP A 189 51.58 -13.19 7.25
C ASP A 189 50.28 -14.00 7.42
N LEU A 190 49.80 -14.69 6.36
CA LEU A 190 48.74 -15.70 6.51
C LEU A 190 49.35 -17.03 6.99
N PRO A 191 48.88 -17.63 8.12
CA PRO A 191 49.39 -18.91 8.61
C PRO A 191 49.30 -20.02 7.55
N ALA A 192 50.29 -20.89 7.47
CA ALA A 192 50.39 -21.92 6.44
C ALA A 192 49.12 -22.80 6.31
N ASP A 193 48.48 -23.13 7.44
CA ASP A 193 47.22 -23.90 7.49
C ASP A 193 46.05 -23.20 6.77
N VAL A 194 46.05 -21.87 6.70
CA VAL A 194 45.01 -21.09 5.99
C VAL A 194 45.20 -21.20 4.48
N LYS A 195 46.46 -21.21 4.01
CA LYS A 195 46.80 -21.36 2.59
C LYS A 195 46.48 -22.77 2.08
N VAL A 196 46.62 -23.78 2.94
CA VAL A 196 46.25 -25.17 2.62
C VAL A 196 44.74 -25.30 2.39
N LEU A 197 43.90 -24.71 3.26
CA LEU A 197 42.45 -24.71 3.09
C LEU A 197 42.01 -23.96 1.84
N GLU A 198 42.61 -22.80 1.55
CA GLU A 198 42.29 -22.03 0.34
C GLU A 198 42.68 -22.79 -0.93
N SER A 199 43.83 -23.46 -0.93
CA SER A 199 44.27 -24.30 -2.06
C SER A 199 43.37 -25.53 -2.25
N PHE A 200 42.88 -26.13 -1.15
CA PHE A 200 41.91 -27.24 -1.20
C PHE A 200 40.59 -26.79 -1.82
N LEU A 201 40.01 -25.68 -1.35
CA LEU A 201 38.75 -25.13 -1.86
C LEU A 201 38.85 -24.74 -3.34
N GLN A 202 39.99 -24.19 -3.79
CA GLN A 202 40.20 -23.87 -5.19
C GLN A 202 40.24 -25.12 -6.08
N ARG A 203 40.78 -26.25 -5.59
CA ARG A 203 40.88 -27.50 -6.34
C ARG A 203 39.59 -28.32 -6.37
N THR A 204 38.78 -28.27 -5.32
CA THR A 204 37.62 -29.16 -5.14
C THR A 204 36.27 -28.50 -5.49
N GLY A 205 36.26 -27.41 -6.27
CA GLY A 205 35.00 -26.78 -6.69
C GLY A 205 34.36 -25.86 -5.63
N GLY A 206 35.17 -25.22 -4.78
CA GLY A 206 34.74 -24.18 -3.86
C GLY A 206 34.12 -24.68 -2.55
N ILE A 207 33.39 -23.81 -1.86
CA ILE A 207 32.83 -24.06 -0.52
C ILE A 207 31.72 -25.13 -0.47
N TYR A 208 31.27 -25.60 -1.64
CA TYR A 208 30.23 -26.62 -1.79
C TYR A 208 30.70 -27.84 -2.56
N GLY A 209 32.02 -28.03 -2.76
CA GLY A 209 32.57 -29.28 -3.32
C GLY A 209 32.17 -29.57 -4.76
N GLY A 210 31.84 -28.53 -5.55
CA GLY A 210 31.30 -28.70 -6.90
C GLY A 210 29.80 -29.02 -6.97
N TRP A 211 29.12 -29.12 -5.83
CA TRP A 211 27.67 -29.25 -5.76
C TRP A 211 27.01 -27.87 -5.71
N ASP A 212 25.75 -27.79 -6.14
CA ASP A 212 24.97 -26.59 -5.91
C ASP A 212 24.58 -26.43 -4.44
N GLN A 213 24.15 -25.22 -4.08
CA GLN A 213 23.85 -24.87 -2.70
C GLN A 213 22.66 -25.65 -2.14
N TYR A 214 21.68 -26.03 -2.98
CA TYR A 214 20.49 -26.74 -2.54
C TYR A 214 20.82 -28.21 -2.25
N ASP A 215 21.54 -28.86 -3.17
CA ASP A 215 21.97 -30.24 -3.04
C ASP A 215 22.91 -30.42 -1.84
N HIS A 216 23.85 -29.49 -1.65
CA HIS A 216 24.73 -29.50 -0.48
C HIS A 216 23.96 -29.27 0.83
N GLN A 217 22.93 -28.41 0.85
CA GLN A 217 22.10 -28.21 2.05
C GLN A 217 21.22 -29.41 2.36
N ALA A 218 20.65 -30.07 1.35
CA ALA A 218 19.90 -31.31 1.53
C ALA A 218 20.80 -32.44 2.03
N PHE A 219 22.02 -32.56 1.49
CA PHE A 219 23.06 -33.46 2.00
C PHE A 219 23.39 -33.16 3.46
N LEU A 220 23.66 -31.90 3.83
CA LEU A 220 24.01 -31.51 5.20
C LEU A 220 22.88 -31.81 6.21
N LYS A 221 21.61 -31.62 5.81
CA LYS A 221 20.45 -31.96 6.65
C LYS A 221 20.40 -33.45 6.96
N ALA A 222 20.56 -34.30 5.95
CA ALA A 222 20.60 -35.75 6.13
C ALA A 222 21.85 -36.18 6.93
N TRP A 223 23.02 -35.62 6.61
CA TRP A 223 24.29 -35.89 7.27
C TRP A 223 24.26 -35.58 8.77
N THR A 224 23.76 -34.41 9.14
CA THR A 224 23.70 -33.93 10.53
C THR A 224 22.71 -34.76 11.35
N LYS A 225 21.56 -35.12 10.76
CA LYS A 225 20.53 -35.94 11.42
C LYS A 225 21.04 -37.33 11.80
N HIS A 226 21.88 -37.92 10.96
CA HIS A 226 22.48 -39.25 11.19
C HIS A 226 23.87 -39.20 11.82
N SER A 227 24.35 -38.03 12.23
CA SER A 227 25.69 -37.84 12.82
C SER A 227 26.82 -38.43 11.95
N GLY A 228 26.67 -38.42 10.62
CA GLY A 228 27.65 -38.98 9.68
C GLY A 228 27.74 -40.52 9.63
N GLN A 229 26.78 -41.25 10.20
CA GLN A 229 26.71 -42.72 10.13
C GLN A 229 26.17 -43.20 8.77
N PRO A 230 26.61 -44.36 8.22
CA PRO A 230 26.27 -44.81 6.86
C PRO A 230 24.77 -44.86 6.51
N ALA A 231 23.89 -44.91 7.51
CA ALA A 231 22.44 -44.80 7.36
C ALA A 231 21.99 -43.50 6.64
N TYR A 232 22.79 -42.42 6.71
CA TYR A 232 22.48 -41.15 6.06
C TYR A 232 22.43 -41.25 4.52
N ARG A 233 23.20 -42.16 3.91
CA ARG A 233 23.29 -42.29 2.44
C ARG A 233 21.95 -42.65 1.81
N LYS A 234 21.17 -43.51 2.47
CA LYS A 234 19.82 -43.91 2.03
C LYS A 234 18.84 -42.74 2.11
N GLU A 235 18.91 -41.93 3.16
CA GLU A 235 18.05 -40.75 3.33
C GLU A 235 18.46 -39.60 2.38
N ALA A 236 19.77 -39.39 2.19
CA ALA A 236 20.29 -38.40 1.26
C ALA A 236 19.85 -38.70 -0.18
N LYS A 237 19.85 -39.97 -0.60
CA LYS A 237 19.39 -40.38 -1.95
C LYS A 237 17.90 -40.10 -2.20
N LEU A 238 17.06 -40.15 -1.17
CA LEU A 238 15.64 -39.79 -1.28
C LEU A 238 15.45 -38.28 -1.53
N HIS A 239 16.30 -37.46 -0.92
CA HIS A 239 16.25 -36.00 -1.05
C HIS A 239 17.04 -35.48 -2.26
N LEU A 240 17.89 -36.31 -2.86
CA LEU A 240 18.76 -36.00 -4.00
C LEU A 240 18.56 -37.03 -5.12
N PRO A 241 17.38 -37.06 -5.77
CA PRO A 241 17.07 -38.09 -6.77
C PRO A 241 18.02 -38.07 -7.97
N ALA A 242 18.53 -36.88 -8.34
CA ALA A 242 19.41 -36.67 -9.48
C ALA A 242 20.90 -37.05 -9.26
N LYS A 243 21.32 -37.37 -8.03
CA LYS A 243 22.72 -37.70 -7.70
C LYS A 243 22.92 -39.18 -7.47
N THR A 244 23.98 -39.80 -8.00
CA THR A 244 24.24 -41.23 -7.77
C THR A 244 24.73 -41.47 -6.34
N LEU A 245 24.68 -42.73 -5.90
CA LEU A 245 25.21 -43.08 -4.58
C LEU A 245 26.72 -42.86 -4.51
N GLU A 246 27.47 -43.13 -5.59
CA GLU A 246 28.91 -42.85 -5.64
C GLU A 246 29.20 -41.34 -5.53
N GLU A 247 28.39 -40.48 -6.16
CA GLU A 247 28.55 -39.03 -6.05
C GLU A 247 28.32 -38.53 -4.61
N ILE A 248 27.31 -39.10 -3.92
CA ILE A 248 27.02 -38.77 -2.51
C ILE A 248 28.17 -39.21 -1.58
N GLU A 249 28.84 -40.33 -1.89
CA GLU A 249 30.00 -40.82 -1.13
C GLU A 249 31.24 -39.95 -1.33
N GLN A 250 31.53 -39.57 -2.58
CA GLN A 250 32.64 -38.65 -2.90
C GLN A 250 32.44 -37.28 -2.22
N HIS A 251 31.20 -36.81 -2.15
CA HIS A 251 30.89 -35.55 -1.47
C HIS A 251 31.01 -35.65 0.06
N GLU A 252 30.76 -36.83 0.63
CA GLU A 252 31.02 -37.09 2.05
C GLU A 252 32.52 -37.05 2.36
N GLU A 253 33.35 -37.70 1.55
CA GLU A 253 34.80 -37.69 1.74
C GLU A 253 35.34 -36.26 1.66
N TRP A 254 34.88 -35.49 0.68
CA TRP A 254 35.19 -34.07 0.56
C TRP A 254 34.76 -33.27 1.80
N HIS A 255 33.54 -33.47 2.31
CA HIS A 255 33.01 -32.73 3.45
C HIS A 255 33.77 -33.05 4.76
N ARG A 256 34.22 -34.29 4.94
CA ARG A 256 35.09 -34.69 6.06
C ARG A 256 36.43 -33.98 6.00
N GLU A 257 37.07 -33.95 4.84
CA GLU A 257 38.36 -33.27 4.66
C GLU A 257 38.23 -31.75 4.83
N LEU A 258 37.15 -31.15 4.30
CA LEU A 258 36.85 -29.74 4.53
C LEU A 258 36.71 -29.42 6.03
N SER A 259 35.97 -30.25 6.75
CA SER A 259 35.74 -30.07 8.20
C SER A 259 37.05 -30.14 8.99
N TYR A 260 37.94 -31.06 8.64
CA TYR A 260 39.27 -31.20 9.23
C TYR A 260 40.15 -29.95 8.99
N LEU A 261 40.23 -29.48 7.73
CA LEU A 261 41.01 -28.30 7.37
C LEU A 261 40.47 -27.00 7.99
N GLN A 262 39.14 -26.86 8.10
CA GLN A 262 38.51 -25.75 8.81
C GLN A 262 38.79 -25.77 10.32
N GLY A 263 38.96 -26.96 10.91
CA GLY A 263 39.42 -27.12 12.30
C GLY A 263 40.84 -26.58 12.49
N ARG A 264 41.77 -27.00 11.63
CA ARG A 264 43.18 -26.54 11.66
C ARG A 264 43.33 -25.03 11.46
N LYS A 265 42.54 -24.44 10.55
CA LYS A 265 42.49 -22.98 10.36
C LYS A 265 42.09 -22.26 11.65
N ARG A 266 41.07 -22.76 12.37
CA ARG A 266 40.62 -22.16 13.64
C ARG A 266 41.72 -22.19 14.70
N GLU A 267 42.42 -23.31 14.84
CA GLU A 267 43.55 -23.42 15.78
C GLU A 267 44.72 -22.50 15.41
N ALA A 268 45.07 -22.41 14.13
CA ALA A 268 46.14 -21.55 13.65
C ALA A 268 45.86 -20.06 13.91
N ILE A 269 44.61 -19.62 13.73
CA ILE A 269 44.17 -18.25 14.02
C ILE A 269 44.24 -17.97 15.54
N LEU A 270 43.84 -18.93 16.38
CA LEU A 270 43.94 -18.79 17.84
C LEU A 270 45.40 -18.65 18.29
N ARG A 271 46.31 -19.49 17.77
CA ARG A 271 47.76 -19.40 18.04
C ARG A 271 48.35 -18.06 17.57
N TRP A 272 47.95 -17.58 16.39
CA TRP A 272 48.41 -16.29 15.85
C TRP A 272 47.93 -15.10 16.71
N LYS A 273 46.66 -15.11 17.14
CA LYS A 273 46.11 -14.07 18.03
C LYS A 273 46.82 -14.05 19.39
N ALA A 274 47.11 -15.20 19.97
CA ALA A 274 47.86 -15.29 21.23
C ALA A 274 49.26 -14.67 21.10
N ARG A 275 49.98 -14.99 20.01
CA ARG A 275 51.30 -14.44 19.72
C ARG A 275 51.28 -12.91 19.55
N LYS A 276 50.30 -12.37 18.82
CA LYS A 276 50.18 -10.91 18.61
C LYS A 276 49.87 -10.14 19.89
N THR A 277 49.11 -10.74 20.80
CA THR A 277 48.86 -10.14 22.12
C THR A 277 50.12 -10.09 22.98
N GLN A 278 50.94 -11.15 22.91
CA GLN A 278 52.21 -11.24 23.63
C GLN A 278 53.25 -10.23 23.08
N GLU A 279 53.33 -10.06 21.76
CA GLU A 279 54.15 -9.02 21.12
C GLU A 279 53.75 -7.60 21.54
N ARG A 280 52.44 -7.33 21.69
CA ARG A 280 51.94 -6.04 22.20
C ARG A 280 52.32 -5.80 23.66
N GLN A 281 52.28 -6.84 24.50
CA GLN A 281 52.68 -6.71 25.91
C GLN A 281 54.18 -6.40 26.04
N ILE A 282 55.04 -7.05 25.25
CA ILE A 282 56.48 -6.77 25.21
C ILE A 282 56.73 -5.32 24.77
N TRP A 283 56.05 -4.84 23.73
CA TRP A 283 56.20 -3.47 23.23
C TRP A 283 55.82 -2.40 24.27
N ILE A 284 54.75 -2.63 25.04
CA ILE A 284 54.33 -1.74 26.14
C ILE A 284 55.39 -1.72 27.25
N GLN A 285 56.00 -2.88 27.55
CA GLN A 285 57.08 -2.98 28.53
C GLN A 285 58.34 -2.23 28.08
N THR A 286 58.71 -2.32 26.80
CA THR A 286 59.88 -1.61 26.23
C THR A 286 59.69 -0.09 26.23
N GLN A 287 58.47 0.39 26.00
CA GLN A 287 58.12 1.82 26.09
C GLN A 287 58.20 2.34 27.54
N GLN A 288 57.82 1.54 28.53
CA GLN A 288 57.95 1.90 29.95
C GLN A 288 59.40 1.91 30.45
N GLU A 289 60.26 1.05 29.88
CA GLU A 289 61.71 1.07 30.17
C GLU A 289 62.44 2.24 29.50
N ALA A 290 61.99 2.67 28.31
CA ALA A 290 62.54 3.84 27.62
C ALA A 290 62.27 5.15 28.40
N GLN A 291 61.10 5.29 29.02
CA GLN A 291 60.77 6.46 29.87
C GLN A 291 61.57 6.52 31.19
N LYS A 292 62.19 5.43 31.63
CA LYS A 292 63.05 5.40 32.83
C LYS A 292 64.52 5.78 32.56
N ARG A 293 64.93 5.94 31.31
CA ARG A 293 66.35 6.19 30.93
C ARG A 293 66.70 7.67 30.67
N GLU A 294 65.78 8.61 30.88
CA GLU A 294 65.99 10.06 30.64
C GLU A 294 66.23 10.89 31.92
N LYS A 295 66.92 10.36 32.94
CA LYS A 295 67.50 11.18 34.03
C LYS A 295 68.87 10.67 34.46
N GLU A 296 69.91 11.38 34.02
CA GLU A 296 71.11 11.82 34.77
C GLU A 296 72.33 11.98 33.83
N PRO A 297 73.14 13.03 34.00
CA PRO A 297 74.52 13.00 33.50
C PRO A 297 75.59 13.36 34.55
N THR A 298 76.64 12.52 34.55
CA THR A 298 78.09 12.77 34.75
C THR A 298 78.64 13.36 36.06
N SER A 299 79.54 12.63 36.75
CA SER A 299 81.01 12.70 36.55
C SER A 299 81.77 11.82 37.57
N GLN A 300 82.94 11.34 37.15
CA GLN A 300 83.79 10.36 37.82
C GLN A 300 84.65 11.01 38.93
N ALA A 301 84.56 10.51 40.16
CA ALA A 301 85.68 10.43 41.13
C ALA A 301 85.19 9.88 42.49
N HIS A 302 85.11 8.55 42.66
CA HIS A 302 85.35 7.83 43.94
C HIS A 302 85.08 6.33 43.75
N GLN A 303 85.96 5.69 42.99
CA GLN A 303 85.79 4.33 42.47
C GLN A 303 86.19 3.22 43.46
N HIS A 304 86.20 3.46 44.77
CA HIS A 304 86.65 2.44 45.72
C HIS A 304 85.91 2.34 47.07
N ARG A 305 84.85 3.14 47.30
CA ARG A 305 83.90 2.92 48.44
C ARG A 305 82.58 2.28 48.02
N THR A 306 82.32 2.16 46.72
CA THR A 306 80.99 1.87 46.18
C THR A 306 80.65 0.39 46.04
N ASP A 307 81.58 -0.55 46.22
CA ASP A 307 81.28 -1.97 46.01
C ASP A 307 80.63 -2.65 47.22
N GLU A 308 80.84 -2.14 48.43
CA GLU A 308 80.22 -2.67 49.65
C GLU A 308 78.80 -2.13 49.83
N GLU A 309 78.59 -0.83 49.57
CA GLU A 309 77.26 -0.20 49.49
C GLU A 309 76.42 -0.76 48.33
N LYS A 310 77.03 -1.11 47.18
CA LYS A 310 76.33 -1.81 46.10
C LYS A 310 75.88 -3.21 46.50
N ARG A 311 76.69 -3.97 47.25
CA ARG A 311 76.29 -5.32 47.71
C ARG A 311 75.12 -5.23 48.70
N GLU A 312 75.16 -4.27 49.62
CA GLU A 312 74.07 -4.06 50.57
C GLU A 312 72.81 -3.50 49.89
N ALA A 313 72.97 -2.59 48.92
CA ALA A 313 71.87 -2.11 48.09
C ALA A 313 71.29 -3.22 47.21
N THR A 314 72.10 -4.14 46.69
CA THR A 314 71.63 -5.29 45.90
C THR A 314 70.83 -6.24 46.79
N ARG A 315 71.28 -6.51 48.02
CA ARG A 315 70.55 -7.35 48.97
C ARG A 315 69.21 -6.74 49.38
N ARG A 316 69.17 -5.43 49.68
CA ARG A 316 67.91 -4.71 49.96
C ARG A 316 66.98 -4.67 48.74
N LEU A 317 67.53 -4.59 47.53
CA LEU A 317 66.75 -4.64 46.30
C LEU A 317 66.17 -6.05 46.05
N GLU A 318 66.90 -7.10 46.39
CA GLU A 318 66.44 -8.49 46.31
C GLU A 318 65.35 -8.77 47.36
N GLU A 319 65.55 -8.35 48.61
CA GLU A 319 64.54 -8.43 49.67
C GLU A 319 63.26 -7.67 49.27
N TRP A 320 63.39 -6.44 48.75
CA TRP A 320 62.25 -5.67 48.23
C TRP A 320 61.57 -6.32 47.02
N ARG A 321 62.33 -6.96 46.12
CA ARG A 321 61.76 -7.70 44.97
C ARG A 321 61.00 -8.95 45.43
N GLU A 322 61.53 -9.68 46.41
CA GLU A 322 60.84 -10.84 46.98
C GLU A 322 59.57 -10.43 47.72
N GLU A 323 59.61 -9.38 48.52
CA GLU A 323 58.44 -8.87 49.23
C GLU A 323 57.37 -8.37 48.25
N ARG A 324 57.79 -7.68 47.19
CA ARG A 324 56.87 -7.25 46.15
C ARG A 324 56.28 -8.43 45.37
N ARG A 325 57.05 -9.51 45.17
CA ARG A 325 56.56 -10.75 44.56
C ARG A 325 55.53 -11.44 45.44
N ARG A 326 55.79 -11.57 46.75
CA ARG A 326 54.84 -12.11 47.73
C ARG A 326 53.55 -11.29 47.79
N ASN A 327 53.64 -9.96 47.80
CA ASN A 327 52.45 -9.10 47.79
C ASN A 327 51.63 -9.26 46.50
N LYS A 328 52.30 -9.43 45.36
CA LYS A 328 51.63 -9.63 44.08
C LYS A 328 50.94 -11.00 43.99
N GLU A 329 51.58 -12.04 44.53
CA GLU A 329 50.99 -13.38 44.67
C GLU A 329 49.75 -13.34 45.59
N LEU A 330 49.83 -12.62 46.72
CA LEU A 330 48.70 -12.44 47.64
C LEU A 330 47.53 -11.66 47.01
N GLU A 331 47.82 -10.61 46.25
CA GLU A 331 46.81 -9.84 45.51
C GLU A 331 46.15 -10.67 44.40
N GLU A 332 46.91 -11.51 43.70
CA GLU A 332 46.36 -12.42 42.68
C GLU A 332 45.47 -13.49 43.32
N GLU A 333 45.88 -14.02 44.47
CA GLU A 333 45.10 -15.00 45.23
C GLU A 333 43.79 -14.40 45.78
N GLN A 334 43.84 -13.17 46.31
CA GLN A 334 42.64 -12.43 46.73
C GLN A 334 41.68 -12.16 45.56
N ARG A 335 42.21 -11.76 44.39
CA ARG A 335 41.37 -11.56 43.19
C ARG A 335 40.70 -12.84 42.71
N LEU A 336 41.43 -13.95 42.72
CA LEU A 336 40.89 -15.27 42.38
C LEU A 336 39.79 -15.68 43.37
N ALA A 337 40.01 -15.48 44.67
CA ALA A 337 39.02 -15.75 45.70
C ALA A 337 37.74 -14.90 45.52
N GLU A 338 37.88 -13.61 45.25
CA GLU A 338 36.75 -12.72 44.96
C GLU A 338 36.00 -13.12 43.69
N GLU A 339 36.70 -13.52 42.62
CA GLU A 339 36.06 -13.98 41.39
C GLU A 339 35.27 -15.27 41.61
N VAL A 340 35.83 -16.21 42.38
CA VAL A 340 35.13 -17.46 42.76
C VAL A 340 33.89 -17.15 43.59
N GLN A 341 33.97 -16.21 44.53
CA GLN A 341 32.83 -15.82 45.36
C GLN A 341 31.73 -15.12 44.55
N LYS A 342 32.10 -14.20 43.63
CA LYS A 342 31.15 -13.58 42.69
C LYS A 342 30.48 -14.62 41.78
N ARG A 343 31.23 -15.61 41.29
CA ARG A 343 30.66 -16.72 40.49
C ARG A 343 29.68 -17.58 41.29
N ARG A 344 29.95 -17.82 42.59
CA ARG A 344 29.02 -18.54 43.47
C ARG A 344 27.73 -17.75 43.71
N GLN A 345 27.83 -16.47 44.04
CA GLN A 345 26.65 -15.60 44.21
C GLN A 345 25.82 -15.50 42.94
N ALA A 346 26.45 -15.31 41.78
CA ALA A 346 25.75 -15.26 40.49
C ALA A 346 25.11 -16.60 40.08
N LYS A 347 25.62 -17.74 40.56
CA LYS A 347 24.95 -19.04 40.36
C LYS A 347 23.73 -19.19 41.26
N GLU A 348 23.83 -18.75 42.51
CA GLU A 348 22.73 -18.83 43.47
C GLU A 348 21.57 -17.88 43.09
N GLU A 349 21.88 -16.67 42.64
CA GLU A 349 20.89 -15.70 42.16
C GLU A 349 20.15 -16.22 40.91
N ARG A 350 20.87 -16.83 39.96
CA ARG A 350 20.25 -17.50 38.80
C ARG A 350 19.34 -18.65 39.22
N ARG A 351 19.69 -19.41 40.26
CA ARG A 351 18.82 -20.46 40.81
C ARG A 351 17.52 -19.88 41.37
N ARG A 352 17.61 -18.80 42.16
CA ARG A 352 16.43 -18.09 42.70
C ARG A 352 15.54 -17.51 41.61
N GLN A 353 16.13 -16.93 40.56
CA GLN A 353 15.39 -16.41 39.41
C GLN A 353 14.63 -17.52 38.66
N LEU A 354 15.24 -18.71 38.51
CA LEU A 354 14.58 -19.87 37.89
C LEU A 354 13.43 -20.41 38.75
N GLU A 355 13.59 -20.47 40.08
CA GLU A 355 12.53 -20.89 41.00
C GLU A 355 11.32 -19.94 40.98
N VAL A 356 11.56 -18.62 40.99
CA VAL A 356 10.49 -17.61 40.87
C VAL A 356 9.79 -17.72 39.51
N LYS A 357 10.55 -17.89 38.44
CA LYS A 357 10.00 -18.06 37.09
C LYS A 357 9.11 -19.30 37.00
N SER A 358 9.54 -20.44 37.53
CA SER A 358 8.75 -21.68 37.58
C SER A 358 7.45 -21.49 38.35
N THR A 359 7.48 -20.76 39.48
CA THR A 359 6.30 -20.51 40.31
C THR A 359 5.29 -19.58 39.61
N ILE A 360 5.78 -18.57 38.87
CA ILE A 360 4.93 -17.67 38.07
C ILE A 360 4.31 -18.43 36.90
N GLU A 361 5.09 -19.27 36.21
CA GLU A 361 4.60 -20.09 35.10
C GLU A 361 3.50 -21.06 35.54
N GLU A 362 3.62 -21.68 36.72
CA GLU A 362 2.60 -22.56 37.29
C GLU A 362 1.32 -21.80 37.65
N ARG A 363 1.42 -20.63 38.30
CA ARG A 363 0.26 -19.76 38.59
C ARG A 363 -0.46 -19.28 37.33
N LEU A 364 0.30 -18.97 36.27
CA LEU A 364 -0.26 -18.58 34.97
C LEU A 364 -0.87 -19.76 34.22
N ARG A 365 -0.45 -21.00 34.50
CA ARG A 365 -1.06 -22.20 33.94
C ARG A 365 -2.41 -22.48 34.60
N LEU A 366 -2.46 -22.44 35.93
CA LEU A 366 -3.70 -22.64 36.70
C LEU A 366 -4.76 -21.59 36.36
N ARG A 367 -4.38 -20.30 36.25
CA ARG A 367 -5.32 -19.25 35.81
C ARG A 367 -5.87 -19.51 34.40
N ARG A 368 -5.04 -20.02 33.48
CA ARG A 368 -5.47 -20.37 32.12
C ARG A 368 -6.47 -21.52 32.12
N GLU A 369 -6.21 -22.55 32.92
CA GLU A 369 -7.12 -23.69 33.09
C GLU A 369 -8.48 -23.25 33.68
N GLU A 370 -8.49 -22.35 34.68
CA GLU A 370 -9.73 -21.79 35.25
C GLU A 370 -10.51 -20.93 34.25
N GLU A 371 -9.84 -20.06 33.49
CA GLU A 371 -10.47 -19.23 32.45
C GLU A 371 -11.05 -20.08 31.31
N GLU A 372 -10.37 -21.16 30.94
CA GLU A 372 -10.83 -22.08 29.91
C GLU A 372 -12.06 -22.87 30.38
N GLU A 373 -12.09 -23.29 31.64
CA GLU A 373 -13.26 -23.96 32.21
C GLU A 373 -14.48 -23.02 32.32
N GLN A 374 -14.26 -21.75 32.71
CA GLN A 374 -15.33 -20.73 32.70
C GLN A 374 -15.89 -20.49 31.30
N ARG A 375 -15.02 -20.42 30.28
CA ARG A 375 -15.44 -20.29 28.87
C ARG A 375 -16.20 -21.52 28.40
N ARG A 376 -15.82 -22.73 28.82
CA ARG A 376 -16.54 -23.96 28.49
C ARG A 376 -17.95 -23.94 29.07
N ARG A 377 -18.11 -23.49 30.33
CA ARG A 377 -19.43 -23.36 30.98
C ARG A 377 -20.30 -22.32 30.29
N ALA A 378 -19.74 -21.15 29.95
CA ALA A 378 -20.47 -20.11 29.21
C ALA A 378 -20.96 -20.61 27.83
N ARG A 379 -20.11 -21.35 27.09
CA ARG A 379 -20.50 -21.95 25.80
C ARG A 379 -21.61 -22.99 25.94
N GLU A 380 -21.63 -23.76 27.02
CA GLU A 380 -22.71 -24.71 27.32
C GLU A 380 -24.03 -23.99 27.65
N GLU A 381 -23.98 -22.89 28.39
CA GLU A 381 -25.14 -22.05 28.69
C GLU A 381 -25.71 -21.38 27.43
N GLU A 382 -24.85 -20.78 26.59
CA GLU A 382 -25.26 -20.19 25.31
C GLU A 382 -25.89 -21.23 24.38
N ARG A 383 -25.36 -22.46 24.35
CA ARG A 383 -25.95 -23.56 23.58
C ARG A 383 -27.35 -23.91 24.05
N LYS A 384 -27.56 -23.99 25.37
CA LYS A 384 -28.88 -24.27 25.96
C LYS A 384 -29.88 -23.15 25.63
N GLU A 385 -29.46 -21.89 25.75
CA GLU A 385 -30.30 -20.74 25.43
C GLU A 385 -30.64 -20.70 23.92
N MET A 386 -29.69 -21.01 23.05
CA MET A 386 -29.92 -21.09 21.60
C MET A 386 -30.89 -22.22 21.25
N GLU A 387 -30.77 -23.38 21.90
CA GLU A 387 -31.67 -24.51 21.70
C GLU A 387 -33.10 -24.20 22.18
N GLU A 388 -33.25 -23.48 23.30
CA GLU A 388 -34.54 -23.00 23.80
C GLU A 388 -35.17 -21.98 22.84
N ARG A 389 -34.39 -20.99 22.37
CA ARG A 389 -34.85 -20.02 21.35
C ARG A 389 -35.27 -20.72 20.05
N ARG A 390 -34.52 -21.73 19.61
CA ARG A 390 -34.86 -22.55 18.43
C ARG A 390 -36.16 -23.31 18.63
N ARG A 391 -36.39 -23.85 19.82
CA ARG A 391 -37.64 -24.53 20.18
C ARG A 391 -38.83 -23.58 20.16
N LEU A 392 -38.72 -22.40 20.76
CA LEU A 392 -39.77 -21.37 20.75
C LEU A 392 -40.06 -20.88 19.33
N ALA A 393 -39.02 -20.67 18.51
CA ALA A 393 -39.19 -20.31 17.11
C ALA A 393 -39.90 -21.40 16.30
N ALA A 394 -39.54 -22.67 16.49
CA ALA A 394 -40.21 -23.79 15.83
C ALA A 394 -41.70 -23.89 16.22
N GLN A 395 -42.02 -23.60 17.48
CA GLN A 395 -43.40 -23.57 17.97
C GLN A 395 -44.19 -22.42 17.34
N CYS A 396 -43.60 -21.22 17.27
CA CYS A 396 -44.20 -20.05 16.62
C CYS A 396 -44.45 -20.28 15.11
N ILE A 397 -43.52 -20.93 14.41
CA ILE A 397 -43.67 -21.31 13.00
C ILE A 397 -44.83 -22.29 12.82
N LYS A 398 -44.98 -23.27 13.73
CA LYS A 398 -46.08 -24.23 13.70
C LYS A 398 -47.44 -23.54 13.84
N ASP A 399 -47.55 -22.59 14.76
CA ASP A 399 -48.78 -21.83 14.99
C ASP A 399 -49.13 -20.92 13.79
N LEU A 400 -48.11 -20.30 13.17
CA LEU A 400 -48.28 -19.52 11.94
C LEU A 400 -48.76 -20.38 10.77
N ASN A 401 -48.15 -21.55 10.57
CA ASN A 401 -48.55 -22.48 9.52
C ASN A 401 -49.99 -22.97 9.71
N GLN A 402 -50.40 -23.26 10.95
CA GLN A 402 -51.77 -23.67 11.25
C GLN A 402 -52.78 -22.55 10.97
N ARG A 403 -52.46 -21.31 11.36
CA ARG A 403 -53.29 -20.14 11.06
C ARG A 403 -53.43 -19.91 9.56
N ASP A 404 -52.35 -20.05 8.81
CA ASP A 404 -52.36 -19.82 7.38
C ASP A 404 -53.10 -20.95 6.62
N LEU A 405 -53.01 -22.20 7.11
CA LEU A 405 -53.84 -23.31 6.62
C LEU A 405 -55.33 -23.03 6.79
N LEU A 406 -55.76 -22.59 7.98
CA LEU A 406 -57.16 -22.22 8.25
C LEU A 406 -57.65 -21.08 7.33
N LYS A 407 -56.80 -20.11 7.03
CA LYS A 407 -57.14 -19.03 6.07
C LYS A 407 -57.28 -19.55 4.64
N VAL A 408 -56.47 -20.52 4.24
CA VAL A 408 -56.56 -21.15 2.92
C VAL A 408 -57.85 -21.96 2.80
N GLU A 409 -58.20 -22.74 3.82
CA GLU A 409 -59.44 -23.50 3.88
C GLU A 409 -60.68 -22.59 3.82
N ALA A 410 -60.69 -21.50 4.60
CA ALA A 410 -61.78 -20.52 4.56
C ALA A 410 -61.94 -19.86 3.17
N LYS A 411 -60.82 -19.55 2.49
CA LYS A 411 -60.86 -19.02 1.11
C LYS A 411 -61.37 -20.05 0.11
N LEU A 412 -61.05 -21.32 0.30
CA LEU A 412 -61.54 -22.40 -0.56
C LEU A 412 -63.06 -22.56 -0.41
N GLN A 413 -63.57 -22.51 0.83
CA GLN A 413 -65.00 -22.56 1.10
C GLN A 413 -65.75 -21.35 0.51
N ASP A 414 -65.23 -20.13 0.65
CA ASP A 414 -65.80 -18.92 0.04
C ASP A 414 -65.82 -19.01 -1.50
N LYS A 415 -64.77 -19.58 -2.10
CA LYS A 415 -64.72 -19.82 -3.56
C LYS A 415 -65.80 -20.81 -4.00
N GLN A 416 -65.95 -21.94 -3.29
CA GLN A 416 -66.98 -22.93 -3.58
C GLN A 416 -68.40 -22.37 -3.42
N LEU A 417 -68.63 -21.50 -2.42
CA LEU A 417 -69.91 -20.82 -2.23
C LEU A 417 -70.24 -19.92 -3.42
N LYS A 418 -69.26 -19.12 -3.88
CA LYS A 418 -69.42 -18.25 -5.06
C LYS A 418 -69.65 -19.04 -6.34
N GLU A 419 -68.99 -20.18 -6.51
CA GLU A 419 -69.22 -21.07 -7.66
C GLU A 419 -70.65 -21.64 -7.65
N LYS A 420 -71.18 -22.02 -6.48
CA LYS A 420 -72.58 -22.45 -6.32
C LYS A 420 -73.57 -21.32 -6.63
N GLU A 421 -73.33 -20.12 -6.12
CA GLU A 421 -74.18 -18.94 -6.41
C GLU A 421 -74.21 -18.62 -7.91
N VAL A 422 -73.07 -18.72 -8.60
CA VAL A 422 -72.98 -18.51 -10.06
C VAL A 422 -73.75 -19.61 -10.80
N ALA A 423 -73.63 -20.87 -10.40
CA ALA A 423 -74.36 -21.98 -10.99
C ALA A 423 -75.88 -21.84 -10.81
N GLU A 424 -76.34 -21.46 -9.61
CA GLU A 424 -77.77 -21.17 -9.36
C GLU A 424 -78.27 -19.99 -10.21
N ARG A 425 -77.45 -18.95 -10.35
CA ARG A 425 -77.78 -17.80 -11.20
C ARG A 425 -77.91 -18.20 -12.67
N GLN A 426 -77.03 -19.06 -13.17
CA GLN A 426 -77.12 -19.63 -14.51
C GLN A 426 -78.38 -20.48 -14.69
N LEU A 427 -78.72 -21.34 -13.72
CA LEU A 427 -79.96 -22.12 -13.75
C LEU A 427 -81.22 -21.24 -13.78
N ARG A 428 -81.25 -20.15 -12.99
CA ARG A 428 -82.35 -19.17 -13.02
C ARG A 428 -82.48 -18.47 -14.38
N ILE A 429 -81.36 -18.17 -15.04
CA ILE A 429 -81.35 -17.58 -16.38
C ILE A 429 -81.88 -18.58 -17.42
N VAL A 430 -81.46 -19.84 -17.35
CA VAL A 430 -81.94 -20.90 -18.25
C VAL A 430 -83.44 -21.16 -18.07
N ALA A 431 -83.94 -21.15 -16.83
CA ALA A 431 -85.38 -21.29 -16.55
C ALA A 431 -86.20 -20.13 -17.13
N LYS A 432 -85.75 -18.88 -16.96
CA LYS A 432 -86.40 -17.69 -17.55
C LYS A 432 -86.35 -17.67 -19.08
N LEU A 433 -85.32 -18.28 -19.69
CA LEU A 433 -85.23 -18.42 -21.14
C LEU A 433 -86.21 -19.48 -21.66
N LYS A 434 -86.40 -20.59 -20.95
CA LYS A 434 -87.42 -21.59 -21.30
C LYS A 434 -88.85 -21.03 -21.18
N GLU A 435 -89.14 -20.23 -20.16
CA GLU A 435 -90.44 -19.56 -19.97
C GLU A 435 -90.79 -18.59 -21.12
N LYS A 436 -89.78 -17.97 -21.76
CA LYS A 436 -89.97 -17.01 -22.85
C LYS A 436 -90.03 -17.63 -24.26
N VAL A 437 -89.81 -18.93 -24.40
CA VAL A 437 -89.80 -19.61 -25.71
C VAL A 437 -91.16 -20.22 -26.09
N ASP A 438 -92.12 -20.28 -25.15
CA ASP A 438 -93.49 -20.77 -25.40
C ASP A 438 -94.53 -19.67 -25.70
N GLY A 439 -94.10 -18.54 -26.27
CA GLY A 439 -94.98 -17.47 -26.74
C GLY A 439 -95.16 -17.50 -28.26
N HIS A 440 -96.31 -17.97 -28.74
CA HIS A 440 -96.70 -17.90 -30.16
C HIS A 440 -96.86 -16.42 -30.60
N VAL A 441 -95.95 -15.90 -31.43
CA VAL A 441 -96.01 -14.51 -31.94
C VAL A 441 -96.34 -14.50 -33.43
N SER A 442 -97.52 -13.97 -33.76
CA SER A 442 -97.97 -13.69 -35.14
C SER A 442 -97.12 -12.58 -35.79
N ARG A 443 -96.74 -12.77 -37.06
CA ARG A 443 -95.93 -11.81 -37.82
C ARG A 443 -96.81 -10.71 -38.40
N ASP A 444 -96.61 -9.48 -37.95
CA ASP A 444 -97.20 -8.27 -38.52
C ASP A 444 -96.37 -7.77 -39.73
N PRO A 445 -96.91 -7.79 -40.96
CA PRO A 445 -96.18 -7.39 -42.18
C PRO A 445 -95.95 -5.87 -42.33
N THR A 446 -96.57 -5.03 -41.50
CA THR A 446 -96.48 -3.56 -41.66
C THR A 446 -95.18 -2.95 -41.12
N ARG A 447 -94.34 -3.74 -40.43
CA ARG A 447 -93.07 -3.30 -39.84
C ARG A 447 -91.94 -3.04 -40.84
N LEU A 448 -92.12 -3.40 -42.11
CA LEU A 448 -91.09 -3.30 -43.15
C LEU A 448 -90.99 -1.92 -43.81
N THR A 449 -91.95 -1.00 -43.60
CA THR A 449 -91.99 0.30 -44.29
C THR A 449 -91.92 1.53 -43.38
N CYS A 450 -91.72 1.36 -42.06
CA CYS A 450 -91.56 2.48 -41.13
C CYS A 450 -90.09 2.70 -40.73
N PRO A 451 -89.57 3.94 -40.73
CA PRO A 451 -88.23 4.23 -40.24
C PRO A 451 -88.06 3.87 -38.76
N THR A 452 -86.86 3.43 -38.38
CA THR A 452 -86.57 3.11 -36.98
C THR A 452 -86.41 4.40 -36.15
N LYS A 453 -86.82 4.39 -34.87
CA LYS A 453 -86.68 5.55 -33.96
C LYS A 453 -85.27 6.14 -33.90
N GLY A 454 -84.24 5.31 -34.09
CA GLY A 454 -82.84 5.75 -34.14
C GLY A 454 -82.42 6.40 -35.47
N TRP A 455 -83.24 6.32 -36.50
CA TRP A 455 -83.09 7.03 -37.77
C TRP A 455 -83.84 8.37 -37.74
N GLU A 456 -85.00 8.42 -37.08
CA GLU A 456 -85.76 9.66 -36.81
C GLU A 456 -84.99 10.64 -35.91
N GLU A 457 -84.17 10.17 -34.96
CA GLU A 457 -83.31 11.03 -34.13
C GLU A 457 -82.13 11.65 -34.89
N ARG A 458 -81.67 11.04 -35.99
CA ARG A 458 -80.49 11.51 -36.74
C ARG A 458 -80.80 12.57 -37.79
N LEU A 459 -82.06 12.74 -38.16
CA LEU A 459 -82.51 13.66 -39.22
C LEU A 459 -82.98 15.04 -38.72
N LYS A 460 -82.95 15.30 -37.41
CA LYS A 460 -83.29 16.64 -36.88
C LYS A 460 -82.15 17.63 -37.17
N SER A 461 -82.44 18.63 -37.99
CA SER A 461 -81.52 19.68 -38.42
C SER A 461 -81.11 20.62 -37.28
N ILE A 462 -79.86 21.09 -37.38
CA ILE A 462 -79.19 22.03 -36.50
C ILE A 462 -79.81 23.42 -36.65
N GLY A 463 -80.31 23.99 -35.56
CA GLY A 463 -80.86 25.35 -35.45
C GLY A 463 -80.00 26.28 -34.58
N PRO A 464 -80.11 27.61 -34.71
CA PRO A 464 -79.06 28.57 -34.39
C PRO A 464 -79.12 29.04 -32.93
N SER A 465 -78.58 28.25 -32.01
CA SER A 465 -77.94 28.76 -30.79
C SER A 465 -77.20 27.60 -30.13
N GLY A 466 -75.87 27.70 -30.11
CA GLY A 466 -75.00 26.61 -29.68
C GLY A 466 -75.20 26.26 -28.20
N LYS A 467 -75.73 25.07 -27.93
CA LYS A 467 -75.38 24.19 -26.81
C LYS A 467 -75.59 22.74 -27.25
N GLY A 468 -74.50 22.00 -27.40
CA GLY A 468 -74.54 20.57 -27.77
C GLY A 468 -75.08 19.69 -26.64
N PRO A 469 -75.63 18.49 -26.92
CA PRO A 469 -76.11 17.57 -25.90
C PRO A 469 -74.96 16.92 -25.12
N VAL A 470 -75.15 16.89 -23.81
CA VAL A 470 -74.22 16.46 -22.77
C VAL A 470 -74.02 14.94 -22.77
N THR A 471 -72.77 14.50 -22.96
CA THR A 471 -72.33 13.14 -22.60
C THR A 471 -72.25 13.02 -21.07
N GLN A 472 -73.30 12.48 -20.44
CA GLN A 472 -73.23 12.06 -19.03
C GLN A 472 -72.36 10.81 -18.90
N THR A 473 -71.06 11.03 -18.75
CA THR A 473 -70.11 10.02 -18.28
C THR A 473 -70.18 9.97 -16.76
N PHE A 474 -70.94 9.02 -16.20
CA PHE A 474 -70.93 8.81 -14.76
C PHE A 474 -69.62 8.14 -14.32
N HIS A 475 -68.95 8.82 -13.40
CA HIS A 475 -67.71 8.44 -12.74
C HIS A 475 -67.80 7.05 -12.09
N ARG A 476 -66.78 6.22 -12.34
CA ARG A 476 -66.51 4.97 -11.62
C ARG A 476 -65.96 5.29 -10.21
N PRO A 477 -66.54 4.76 -9.12
CA PRO A 477 -65.93 4.84 -7.80
C PRO A 477 -64.66 4.00 -7.72
N SER A 478 -63.63 4.63 -7.17
CA SER A 478 -62.33 4.11 -6.80
C SER A 478 -62.45 3.07 -5.67
N TYR A 479 -62.05 1.83 -5.95
CA TYR A 479 -61.77 0.86 -4.89
C TYR A 479 -60.32 1.02 -4.41
N ARG A 480 -60.18 1.54 -3.19
CA ARG A 480 -58.99 1.42 -2.32
C ARG A 480 -58.58 -0.06 -2.22
N LYS A 481 -57.38 -0.42 -2.67
CA LYS A 481 -56.64 -1.57 -2.15
C LYS A 481 -55.44 -1.07 -1.36
N ARG A 482 -55.49 -1.33 -0.05
CA ARG A 482 -54.34 -1.29 0.86
C ARG A 482 -53.37 -2.39 0.41
N PHE A 483 -52.11 -2.04 0.17
CA PHE A 483 -50.99 -2.98 0.21
C PHE A 483 -50.29 -2.77 1.55
N PRO A 484 -50.16 -3.79 2.42
CA PRO A 484 -49.08 -3.84 3.38
C PRO A 484 -47.80 -4.30 2.68
N ALA A 485 -46.71 -3.72 3.16
CA ALA A 485 -45.35 -4.17 2.96
C ALA A 485 -45.14 -5.61 3.44
N ASP A 486 -44.09 -6.23 2.91
CA ASP A 486 -43.24 -7.28 3.49
C ASP A 486 -42.87 -8.29 2.40
N ALA A 487 -41.69 -8.10 1.82
CA ALA A 487 -40.96 -9.13 1.10
C ALA A 487 -39.49 -8.98 1.46
N ASP A 488 -39.14 -9.68 2.53
CA ASP A 488 -37.81 -9.91 3.01
C ASP A 488 -36.90 -10.54 1.96
N ALA A 489 -35.62 -10.25 2.18
CA ALA A 489 -34.47 -10.81 1.51
C ALA A 489 -34.49 -12.35 1.54
N LYS A 490 -34.26 -12.97 0.38
CA LYS A 490 -33.76 -14.34 0.31
C LYS A 490 -32.28 -14.30 0.73
N MET A 491 -32.03 -14.71 1.97
CA MET A 491 -30.75 -15.23 2.41
C MET A 491 -30.38 -16.43 1.52
N ALA A 492 -29.22 -16.35 0.88
CA ALA A 492 -28.50 -17.51 0.41
C ALA A 492 -27.91 -18.20 1.64
N GLU A 493 -28.38 -19.41 1.91
CA GLU A 493 -27.62 -20.38 2.68
C GLU A 493 -26.44 -20.82 1.79
N ASP A 494 -25.23 -20.44 2.19
CA ASP A 494 -24.03 -21.20 1.80
C ASP A 494 -23.14 -21.35 3.04
N GLY A 495 -22.58 -22.54 3.18
CA GLY A 495 -22.15 -23.12 4.45
C GLY A 495 -21.03 -22.36 5.15
N SER A 496 -21.25 -22.02 6.43
CA SER A 496 -20.17 -21.69 7.33
C SER A 496 -19.41 -22.96 7.71
N HIS A 497 -18.36 -23.28 6.96
CA HIS A 497 -17.20 -23.92 7.58
C HIS A 497 -16.72 -22.99 8.69
N PHE A 498 -16.93 -23.39 9.95
CA PHE A 498 -16.24 -22.80 11.09
C PHE A 498 -14.76 -23.19 10.97
N GLU A 499 -14.00 -22.38 10.24
CA GLU A 499 -12.55 -22.33 10.43
C GLU A 499 -12.28 -21.74 11.81
N GLU A 500 -11.50 -22.45 12.60
CA GLU A 500 -10.93 -21.93 13.84
C GLU A 500 -10.25 -20.58 13.54
N SER A 501 -10.84 -19.49 14.02
CA SER A 501 -10.28 -18.15 13.84
C SER A 501 -8.88 -18.12 14.48
N GLU A 502 -7.84 -18.18 13.65
CA GLU A 502 -6.51 -17.73 14.04
C GLU A 502 -6.68 -16.31 14.61
N HIS A 503 -6.33 -16.10 15.88
CA HIS A 503 -6.23 -14.76 16.43
C HIS A 503 -5.17 -13.99 15.63
N ILE A 504 -5.60 -13.10 14.72
CA ILE A 504 -4.71 -12.23 13.97
C ILE A 504 -4.28 -11.08 14.89
N TYR A 505 -3.02 -11.08 15.30
CA TYR A 505 -2.43 -10.02 16.12
C TYR A 505 -1.91 -8.87 15.26
N PHE A 506 -1.91 -7.66 15.84
CA PHE A 506 -1.33 -6.47 15.21
C PHE A 506 0.21 -6.52 15.24
N LEU A 507 0.86 -6.41 14.07
CA LEU A 507 2.30 -6.64 13.90
C LEU A 507 3.10 -5.33 13.89
N LYS A 508 3.06 -4.57 14.98
CA LYS A 508 3.69 -3.23 15.14
C LYS A 508 5.09 -3.14 14.50
N ASP A 509 6.03 -4.01 14.87
CA ASP A 509 7.42 -3.96 14.39
C ASP A 509 7.56 -4.20 12.87
N ARG A 510 6.60 -4.89 12.24
CA ARG A 510 6.60 -5.06 10.79
C ARG A 510 6.12 -3.79 10.10
N HIS A 511 5.12 -3.11 10.65
CA HIS A 511 4.66 -1.82 10.15
C HIS A 511 5.72 -0.73 10.28
N VAL A 512 6.47 -0.70 11.39
CA VAL A 512 7.63 0.21 11.55
C VAL A 512 8.64 -0.02 10.42
N ARG A 513 9.06 -1.27 10.22
CA ARG A 513 10.00 -1.61 9.15
C ARG A 513 9.44 -1.33 7.75
N PHE A 514 8.12 -1.45 7.56
CA PHE A 514 7.46 -1.14 6.28
C PHE A 514 7.65 0.35 5.94
N PHE A 515 7.35 1.25 6.88
CA PHE A 515 7.54 2.67 6.65
C PHE A 515 9.01 3.08 6.56
N GLN A 516 9.92 2.43 7.29
CA GLN A 516 11.36 2.64 7.09
C GLN A 516 11.78 2.35 5.65
N ARG A 517 11.32 1.23 5.07
CA ARG A 517 11.58 0.91 3.65
C ARG A 517 10.96 1.95 2.71
N THR A 518 9.75 2.42 3.02
CA THR A 518 9.06 3.47 2.24
C THR A 518 9.87 4.77 2.18
N LEU A 519 10.55 5.15 3.27
CA LEU A 519 11.37 6.37 3.34
C LEU A 519 12.76 6.21 2.70
N GLN A 520 13.18 4.99 2.38
CA GLN A 520 14.49 4.72 1.76
C GLN A 520 14.38 4.78 0.24
N VAL A 521 14.12 3.65 -0.39
CA VAL A 521 14.12 3.48 -1.85
C VAL A 521 12.87 2.71 -2.25
N LEU A 522 12.16 3.23 -3.25
CA LEU A 522 11.00 2.59 -3.85
C LEU A 522 11.41 1.95 -5.19
N PRO A 523 10.91 0.74 -5.50
CA PRO A 523 11.08 0.13 -6.82
C PRO A 523 10.50 1.00 -7.95
N GLU A 524 11.03 0.86 -9.17
CA GLU A 524 10.61 1.62 -10.37
C GLU A 524 9.11 1.53 -10.66
N ARG A 525 8.44 0.42 -10.28
CA ARG A 525 6.97 0.29 -10.42
C ARG A 525 6.17 1.40 -9.72
N TYR A 526 6.79 2.16 -8.81
CA TYR A 526 6.20 3.32 -8.15
C TYR A 526 6.55 4.66 -8.84
N ALA A 527 7.11 4.65 -10.06
CA ALA A 527 7.48 5.86 -10.80
C ALA A 527 6.29 6.81 -11.04
N SER A 528 5.07 6.27 -11.13
CA SER A 528 3.83 7.08 -11.22
C SER A 528 3.58 7.95 -9.98
N LEU A 529 4.26 7.67 -8.86
CA LEU A 529 4.18 8.45 -7.62
C LEU A 529 5.26 9.53 -7.53
N GLU A 530 6.14 9.69 -8.53
CA GLU A 530 7.27 10.62 -8.48
C GLU A 530 6.82 12.04 -8.12
N THR A 531 5.78 12.57 -8.76
CA THR A 531 5.26 13.93 -8.51
C THR A 531 4.49 14.07 -7.20
N THR A 532 4.31 12.98 -6.44
CA THR A 532 3.57 12.93 -5.16
C THR A 532 4.37 12.28 -4.04
N ARG A 533 5.70 12.16 -4.18
CA ARG A 533 6.58 11.54 -3.19
C ARG A 533 6.46 12.16 -1.80
N LEU A 534 6.22 13.47 -1.70
CA LEU A 534 6.00 14.13 -0.41
C LEU A 534 4.78 13.57 0.34
N THR A 535 3.70 13.20 -0.36
CA THR A 535 2.55 12.50 0.24
C THR A 535 2.92 11.10 0.73
N ILE A 536 3.77 10.39 -0.01
CA ILE A 536 4.26 9.06 0.40
C ILE A 536 5.14 9.16 1.65
N VAL A 537 5.99 10.19 1.71
CA VAL A 537 6.79 10.53 2.89
C VAL A 537 5.88 10.89 4.07
N PHE A 538 4.83 11.68 3.85
CA PHE A 538 3.83 11.98 4.87
C PHE A 538 3.18 10.70 5.43
N PHE A 539 2.73 9.78 4.58
CA PHE A 539 2.15 8.52 5.04
C PHE A 539 3.12 7.71 5.90
N ALA A 540 4.39 7.67 5.52
CA ALA A 540 5.40 6.94 6.27
C ALA A 540 5.78 7.63 7.59
N LEU A 541 5.99 8.94 7.59
CA LEU A 541 6.33 9.71 8.79
C LEU A 541 5.15 9.74 9.78
N SER A 542 3.94 10.01 9.30
CA SER A 542 2.75 10.01 10.14
C SER A 542 2.43 8.59 10.63
N GLY A 543 2.63 7.56 9.80
CA GLY A 543 2.52 6.16 10.21
C GLY A 543 3.49 5.78 11.32
N LEU A 544 4.77 6.18 11.21
CA LEU A 544 5.76 6.01 12.27
C LEU A 544 5.40 6.80 13.54
N ASP A 545 4.81 7.98 13.40
CA ASP A 545 4.34 8.76 14.54
C ASP A 545 3.16 8.08 15.25
N VAL A 546 2.19 7.56 14.51
CA VAL A 546 1.07 6.76 15.05
C VAL A 546 1.59 5.53 15.79
N LEU A 547 2.64 4.89 15.28
CA LEU A 547 3.30 3.75 15.92
C LEU A 547 4.23 4.13 17.09
N ASP A 548 4.41 5.42 17.38
CA ASP A 548 5.40 5.90 18.33
C ASP A 548 6.83 5.39 18.05
N ALA A 549 7.27 5.56 16.80
CA ALA A 549 8.54 5.04 16.27
C ALA A 549 9.26 6.06 15.37
N LEU A 550 9.08 7.36 15.60
CA LEU A 550 9.78 8.42 14.83
C LEU A 550 11.29 8.49 15.10
N ASP A 551 11.77 7.86 16.17
CA ASP A 551 13.18 7.77 16.55
C ASP A 551 14.03 6.98 15.54
N VAL A 552 13.40 6.13 14.72
CA VAL A 552 14.08 5.30 13.72
C VAL A 552 14.49 6.07 12.45
N VAL A 553 14.17 7.36 12.36
CA VAL A 553 14.43 8.24 11.21
C VAL A 553 15.26 9.43 11.65
N ASP A 554 16.24 9.82 10.83
CA ASP A 554 16.95 11.08 11.01
C ASP A 554 16.02 12.25 10.65
N LYS A 555 15.46 12.89 11.68
CA LYS A 555 14.52 13.99 11.53
C LYS A 555 15.13 15.18 10.80
N ASN A 556 16.41 15.48 11.02
CA ASN A 556 17.07 16.64 10.41
C ASN A 556 17.23 16.45 8.90
N VAL A 557 17.64 15.26 8.47
CA VAL A 557 17.75 14.93 7.04
C VAL A 557 16.39 15.05 6.35
N MET A 558 15.32 14.55 6.99
CA MET A 558 13.97 14.66 6.45
C MET A 558 13.46 16.11 6.40
N ILE A 559 13.71 16.90 7.45
CA ILE A 559 13.36 18.32 7.49
C ILE A 559 14.06 19.08 6.37
N GLU A 560 15.37 18.88 6.17
CA GLU A 560 16.09 19.52 5.06
C GLU A 560 15.56 19.10 3.70
N TRP A 561 15.25 17.81 3.51
CA TRP A 561 14.67 17.33 2.27
C TRP A 561 13.31 17.97 1.99
N ILE A 562 12.41 18.05 2.97
CA ILE A 562 11.10 18.70 2.82
C ILE A 562 11.28 20.19 2.50
N TYR A 563 12.17 20.90 3.21
CA TYR A 563 12.44 22.31 2.91
C TYR A 563 13.04 22.53 1.54
N SER A 564 13.77 21.56 0.97
CA SER A 564 14.26 21.63 -0.41
C SER A 564 13.14 21.67 -1.45
N LEU A 565 11.96 21.16 -1.09
CA LEU A 565 10.78 21.12 -1.95
C LEU A 565 9.96 22.41 -1.89
N GLN A 566 10.25 23.33 -0.96
CA GLN A 566 9.54 24.59 -0.89
C GLN A 566 9.82 25.44 -2.15
N VAL A 567 8.77 25.93 -2.79
CA VAL A 567 8.84 26.92 -3.87
C VAL A 567 8.81 28.29 -3.21
N LEU A 568 9.99 28.86 -3.05
CA LEU A 568 10.19 30.19 -2.47
C LEU A 568 9.95 31.29 -3.52
N PRO A 569 9.56 32.50 -3.09
CA PRO A 569 9.49 33.64 -3.98
C PRO A 569 10.88 33.97 -4.56
N THR A 570 10.92 34.36 -5.83
CA THR A 570 12.11 34.92 -6.47
C THR A 570 12.48 36.26 -5.83
N GLU A 571 13.68 36.77 -6.09
CA GLU A 571 14.09 38.10 -5.59
C GLU A 571 13.12 39.21 -6.03
N ALA A 572 12.58 39.13 -7.25
CA ALA A 572 11.57 40.04 -7.76
C ALA A 572 10.15 39.76 -7.25
N GLN A 573 9.95 38.70 -6.45
CA GLN A 573 8.65 38.20 -5.97
C GLN A 573 7.60 37.97 -7.07
N SER A 574 8.04 37.75 -8.31
CA SER A 574 7.15 37.63 -9.47
C SER A 574 6.36 36.32 -9.54
N ASN A 575 6.73 35.32 -8.73
CA ASN A 575 6.13 33.98 -8.71
C ASN A 575 5.32 33.71 -7.43
N LEU A 576 4.84 34.74 -6.70
CA LEU A 576 4.07 34.54 -5.47
C LEU A 576 2.85 33.62 -5.64
N SER A 577 2.14 33.73 -6.76
CA SER A 577 1.00 32.86 -7.11
C SER A 577 1.36 31.39 -7.35
N ARG A 578 2.65 31.06 -7.38
CA ARG A 578 3.17 29.70 -7.64
C ARG A 578 3.86 29.09 -6.42
N CYS A 579 3.92 29.82 -5.30
CA CYS A 579 4.62 29.37 -4.10
C CYS A 579 3.84 28.29 -3.34
N GLY A 580 4.55 27.47 -2.56
CA GLY A 580 4.03 26.29 -1.89
C GLY A 580 5.11 25.21 -1.78
N PHE A 581 4.74 23.93 -1.86
CA PHE A 581 5.70 22.83 -1.92
C PHE A 581 5.53 21.99 -3.18
N ARG A 582 6.64 21.50 -3.72
CA ARG A 582 6.69 20.48 -4.77
C ARG A 582 6.45 19.11 -4.17
N GLY A 583 6.00 18.15 -4.98
CA GLY A 583 5.90 16.75 -4.53
C GLY A 583 7.24 16.00 -4.58
N SER A 584 8.19 16.44 -5.40
CA SER A 584 9.56 15.92 -5.47
C SER A 584 10.48 16.90 -6.21
N SER A 585 11.73 16.49 -6.45
CA SER A 585 12.73 17.23 -7.24
C SER A 585 12.69 16.92 -8.75
N HIS A 586 11.63 16.31 -9.28
CA HIS A 586 11.54 15.85 -10.68
C HIS A 586 11.76 16.95 -11.74
N ILE A 587 11.49 18.22 -11.40
CA ILE A 587 11.72 19.38 -12.29
C ILE A 587 13.22 19.64 -12.52
N GLY A 588 14.10 19.12 -11.65
CA GLY A 588 15.55 19.31 -11.77
C GLY A 588 16.05 20.64 -11.19
N ILE A 589 15.26 21.30 -10.34
CA ILE A 589 15.72 22.46 -9.57
C ILE A 589 16.85 22.03 -8.62
N PRO A 590 17.98 22.77 -8.54
CA PRO A 590 19.08 22.43 -7.64
C PRO A 590 18.62 22.35 -6.18
N TYR A 591 19.13 21.35 -5.45
CA TYR A 591 18.83 21.16 -4.03
C TYR A 591 19.22 22.40 -3.22
N ARG A 592 18.23 23.10 -2.66
CA ARG A 592 18.42 24.36 -1.91
C ARG A 592 17.36 24.48 -0.83
N THR A 593 17.77 24.83 0.38
CA THR A 593 16.86 24.91 1.54
C THR A 593 16.82 26.31 2.20
N LYS A 594 17.55 27.28 1.62
CA LYS A 594 17.68 28.68 2.07
C LYS A 594 17.91 29.63 0.89
N GLY A 595 17.65 30.92 1.09
CA GLY A 595 17.85 31.97 0.07
C GLY A 595 16.63 32.16 -0.84
N PRO A 596 16.70 33.09 -1.82
CA PRO A 596 15.60 33.34 -2.74
C PRO A 596 15.34 32.16 -3.67
N GLY A 597 14.09 32.06 -4.14
CA GLY A 597 13.66 31.07 -5.12
C GLY A 597 14.36 31.23 -6.47
N VAL A 598 14.56 30.10 -7.16
CA VAL A 598 15.12 30.08 -8.52
C VAL A 598 13.97 30.23 -9.52
N SER A 599 14.08 31.19 -10.43
CA SER A 599 13.09 31.36 -11.49
C SER A 599 13.13 30.17 -12.44
N HIS A 600 11.99 29.51 -12.64
CA HIS A 600 11.84 28.42 -13.59
C HIS A 600 10.42 28.44 -14.21
N PRO A 601 10.26 28.28 -15.53
CA PRO A 601 8.98 28.51 -16.21
C PRO A 601 7.81 27.63 -15.74
N TYR A 602 8.12 26.41 -15.28
CA TYR A 602 7.14 25.39 -14.91
C TYR A 602 7.26 24.95 -13.45
N ASP A 603 8.01 25.69 -12.63
CA ASP A 603 8.15 25.36 -11.21
C ASP A 603 7.04 26.02 -10.38
N SER A 604 6.22 25.21 -9.73
CA SER A 604 5.09 25.66 -8.91
C SER A 604 4.83 24.68 -7.78
N GLY A 605 4.23 25.19 -6.70
CA GLY A 605 3.72 24.37 -5.62
C GLY A 605 2.44 23.64 -6.02
N HIS A 606 2.19 22.51 -5.37
CA HIS A 606 0.95 21.75 -5.49
C HIS A 606 0.24 21.74 -4.13
N VAL A 607 -1.06 22.05 -4.08
CA VAL A 607 -1.79 22.26 -2.81
C VAL A 607 -1.71 21.06 -1.85
N ALA A 608 -1.89 19.83 -2.36
CA ALA A 608 -1.75 18.62 -1.54
C ALA A 608 -0.31 18.40 -1.03
N MET A 609 0.71 18.88 -1.76
CA MET A 609 2.11 18.80 -1.36
C MET A 609 2.44 19.87 -0.32
N THR A 610 1.87 21.08 -0.44
CA THR A 610 1.95 22.11 0.60
C THR A 610 1.32 21.60 1.90
N TYR A 611 0.13 21.00 1.83
CA TYR A 611 -0.54 20.39 2.98
C TYR A 611 0.31 19.29 3.64
N THR A 612 0.75 18.29 2.86
CA THR A 612 1.52 17.16 3.40
C THR A 612 2.93 17.54 3.84
N GLY A 613 3.55 18.54 3.20
CA GLY A 613 4.83 19.11 3.60
C GLY A 613 4.76 19.77 4.97
N LEU A 614 3.76 20.63 5.20
CA LEU A 614 3.54 21.27 6.50
C LEU A 614 3.22 20.24 7.59
N CYS A 615 2.34 19.26 7.30
CA CYS A 615 2.06 18.18 8.24
C CYS A 615 3.34 17.40 8.60
N SER A 616 4.16 17.05 7.60
CA SER A 616 5.40 16.31 7.80
C SER A 616 6.40 17.09 8.65
N LEU A 617 6.54 18.40 8.43
CA LEU A 617 7.38 19.27 9.26
C LEU A 617 6.90 19.30 10.72
N LEU A 618 5.59 19.45 10.95
CA LEU A 618 5.00 19.41 12.30
C LEU A 618 5.20 18.06 12.98
N ILE A 619 5.02 16.95 12.25
CA ILE A 619 5.25 15.59 12.77
C ILE A 619 6.71 15.44 13.21
N LEU A 620 7.66 15.95 12.43
CA LEU A 620 9.09 15.91 12.75
C LEU A 620 9.50 16.86 13.90
N GLY A 621 8.60 17.74 14.34
CA GLY A 621 8.83 18.69 15.43
C GLY A 621 9.47 20.01 15.00
N ASP A 622 9.45 20.31 13.69
CA ASP A 622 9.89 21.61 13.17
C ASP A 622 8.93 22.73 13.63
N ASN A 623 9.44 23.96 13.71
CA ASN A 623 8.67 25.13 14.19
C ASN A 623 8.08 25.98 13.04
N LEU A 624 8.22 25.53 11.79
CA LEU A 624 7.77 26.20 10.57
C LEU A 624 8.39 27.59 10.33
N SER A 625 9.47 27.96 11.03
CA SER A 625 10.11 29.29 10.91
C SER A 625 10.69 29.58 9.53
N ARG A 626 11.04 28.53 8.77
CA ARG A 626 11.58 28.64 7.39
C ARG A 626 10.50 28.51 6.32
N VAL A 627 9.25 28.30 6.72
CA VAL A 627 8.12 28.36 5.79
C VAL A 627 7.83 29.82 5.50
N ASN A 628 7.87 30.21 4.22
CA ASN A 628 7.39 31.51 3.81
C ASN A 628 5.86 31.48 3.80
N LYS A 629 5.26 31.75 4.97
CA LYS A 629 3.81 31.67 5.18
C LYS A 629 3.03 32.54 4.19
N GLN A 630 3.46 33.79 4.01
CA GLN A 630 2.80 34.74 3.11
C GLN A 630 2.85 34.29 1.66
N ALA A 631 3.98 33.73 1.20
CA ALA A 631 4.06 33.17 -0.13
C ALA A 631 3.18 31.92 -0.31
N CYS A 632 3.11 31.03 0.69
CA CYS A 632 2.20 29.88 0.66
C CYS A 632 0.73 30.31 0.55
N LEU A 633 0.32 31.32 1.33
CA LEU A 633 -1.05 31.85 1.31
C LEU A 633 -1.36 32.60 0.01
N ALA A 634 -0.39 33.31 -0.57
CA ALA A 634 -0.54 33.94 -1.88
C ALA A 634 -0.70 32.90 -3.01
N GLY A 635 0.09 31.82 -2.97
CA GLY A 635 -0.07 30.68 -3.86
C GLY A 635 -1.44 30.03 -3.68
N LEU A 636 -1.90 29.85 -2.44
CA LEU A 636 -3.19 29.24 -2.15
C LEU A 636 -4.37 30.06 -2.70
N ARG A 637 -4.37 31.39 -2.50
CA ARG A 637 -5.39 32.28 -3.06
C ARG A 637 -5.49 32.18 -4.57
N ALA A 638 -4.36 32.03 -5.25
CA ALA A 638 -4.32 31.93 -6.71
C ALA A 638 -4.94 30.63 -7.25
N LEU A 639 -5.13 29.61 -6.40
CA LEU A 639 -5.72 28.33 -6.78
C LEU A 639 -7.24 28.31 -6.65
N GLN A 640 -7.85 29.25 -5.91
CA GLN A 640 -9.29 29.25 -5.70
C GLN A 640 -10.04 29.75 -6.93
N LEU A 641 -11.10 29.05 -7.30
CA LEU A 641 -11.99 29.37 -8.42
C LEU A 641 -13.18 30.20 -7.98
N GLU A 642 -13.90 30.76 -8.96
CA GLU A 642 -15.09 31.59 -8.71
C GLU A 642 -16.19 30.86 -7.95
N ASP A 643 -16.34 29.54 -8.19
CA ASP A 643 -17.31 28.66 -7.53
C ASP A 643 -16.91 28.25 -6.11
N GLY A 644 -15.72 28.66 -5.64
CA GLY A 644 -15.20 28.37 -4.31
C GLY A 644 -14.34 27.11 -4.20
N SER A 645 -14.30 26.26 -5.23
CA SER A 645 -13.39 25.13 -5.31
C SER A 645 -11.95 25.57 -5.62
N PHE A 646 -11.01 24.62 -5.61
CA PHE A 646 -9.59 24.90 -5.82
C PHE A 646 -9.02 24.02 -6.93
N TYR A 647 -8.12 24.57 -7.73
CA TYR A 647 -7.15 23.79 -8.48
C TYR A 647 -6.04 23.27 -7.56
N ALA A 648 -5.30 22.28 -8.05
CA ALA A 648 -4.14 21.71 -7.37
C ALA A 648 -2.85 22.51 -7.62
N LEU A 649 -2.70 23.11 -8.79
CA LEU A 649 -1.53 23.88 -9.23
C LEU A 649 -1.97 25.06 -10.12
N PRO A 650 -1.19 26.16 -10.20
CA PRO A 650 -1.62 27.39 -10.87
C PRO A 650 -1.70 27.27 -12.39
N GLU A 651 -1.05 26.27 -12.99
CA GLU A 651 -1.16 25.97 -14.42
C GLU A 651 -2.53 25.40 -14.82
N GLY A 652 -3.34 24.97 -13.84
CA GLY A 652 -4.64 24.33 -14.03
C GLY A 652 -4.62 22.82 -13.77
N SER A 653 -5.74 22.30 -13.26
CA SER A 653 -5.97 20.88 -12.98
C SER A 653 -7.47 20.58 -12.93
N GLU A 654 -7.87 19.42 -12.45
CA GLU A 654 -9.22 19.23 -11.93
C GLU A 654 -9.44 20.05 -10.65
N ASN A 655 -10.70 20.31 -10.30
CA ASN A 655 -11.11 21.02 -9.09
C ASN A 655 -12.20 20.23 -8.36
N ASP A 656 -12.01 20.03 -7.05
CA ASP A 656 -12.99 19.38 -6.18
C ASP A 656 -12.67 19.56 -4.67
N ILE A 657 -13.50 18.97 -3.81
CA ILE A 657 -13.42 19.09 -2.34
C ILE A 657 -12.07 18.64 -1.77
N ARG A 658 -11.28 17.78 -2.44
CA ARG A 658 -9.93 17.41 -1.95
C ARG A 658 -9.06 18.63 -1.74
N PHE A 659 -9.09 19.54 -2.70
CA PHE A 659 -8.24 20.71 -2.70
C PHE A 659 -8.76 21.79 -1.75
N ILE A 660 -10.06 21.83 -1.51
CA ILE A 660 -10.66 22.65 -0.43
C ILE A 660 -10.15 22.16 0.94
N TYR A 661 -10.15 20.85 1.20
CA TYR A 661 -9.60 20.29 2.44
C TYR A 661 -8.10 20.57 2.61
N CYS A 662 -7.32 20.42 1.54
CA CYS A 662 -5.89 20.75 1.59
C CYS A 662 -5.69 22.24 1.91
N ALA A 663 -6.46 23.12 1.25
CA ALA A 663 -6.40 24.56 1.48
C ALA A 663 -6.78 24.93 2.92
N ALA A 664 -7.86 24.36 3.44
CA ALA A 664 -8.32 24.64 4.80
C ALA A 664 -7.33 24.14 5.85
N SER A 665 -6.72 22.98 5.61
CA SER A 665 -5.66 22.45 6.47
C SER A 665 -4.41 23.34 6.45
N ILE A 666 -4.03 23.90 5.30
CA ILE A 666 -2.91 24.85 5.20
C ILE A 666 -3.23 26.13 5.98
N CYS A 667 -4.40 26.75 5.74
CA CYS A 667 -4.83 27.95 6.48
C CYS A 667 -4.85 27.69 7.99
N TYR A 668 -5.41 26.55 8.41
CA TYR A 668 -5.44 26.16 9.81
C TYR A 668 -4.03 26.02 10.39
N MET A 669 -3.13 25.26 9.75
CA MET A 669 -1.76 25.07 10.25
C MET A 669 -0.94 26.36 10.30
N LEU A 670 -1.19 27.29 9.38
CA LEU A 670 -0.50 28.58 9.34
C LEU A 670 -1.14 29.65 10.24
N ASP A 671 -2.29 29.33 10.87
CA ASP A 671 -3.10 30.23 11.69
C ASP A 671 -3.53 31.50 10.95
N ASP A 672 -3.81 31.38 9.66
CA ASP A 672 -4.15 32.50 8.78
C ASP A 672 -5.10 32.04 7.66
N TRP A 673 -6.34 32.53 7.70
CA TRP A 673 -7.39 32.18 6.73
C TRP A 673 -7.41 33.10 5.50
N SER A 674 -6.50 34.08 5.39
CA SER A 674 -6.39 34.94 4.20
C SER A 674 -6.01 34.17 2.94
N GLY A 675 -5.59 32.90 3.06
CA GLY A 675 -5.29 32.00 1.95
C GLY A 675 -6.51 31.58 1.12
N MET A 676 -7.74 31.85 1.57
CA MET A 676 -8.98 31.51 0.84
C MET A 676 -10.15 32.45 1.16
N ASP A 677 -11.08 32.55 0.21
CA ASP A 677 -12.45 32.95 0.47
C ASP A 677 -13.21 31.78 1.11
N THR A 678 -13.34 31.83 2.43
CA THR A 678 -14.00 30.78 3.22
C THR A 678 -15.48 30.66 2.90
N GLN A 679 -16.14 31.77 2.53
CA GLN A 679 -17.58 31.78 2.31
C GLN A 679 -17.92 31.04 1.01
N LYS A 680 -17.18 31.31 -0.07
CA LYS A 680 -17.33 30.56 -1.32
C LYS A 680 -16.98 29.08 -1.16
N ALA A 681 -15.93 28.76 -0.38
CA ALA A 681 -15.59 27.37 -0.10
C ALA A 681 -16.74 26.62 0.61
N ILE A 682 -17.42 27.27 1.57
CA ILE A 682 -18.59 26.71 2.26
C ILE A 682 -19.77 26.55 1.30
N GLU A 683 -20.01 27.51 0.41
CA GLU A 683 -21.06 27.41 -0.61
C GLU A 683 -20.83 26.24 -1.56
N TYR A 684 -19.60 26.02 -2.01
CA TYR A 684 -19.24 24.84 -2.82
C TYR A 684 -19.48 23.53 -2.07
N ILE A 685 -19.04 23.45 -0.79
CA ILE A 685 -19.25 22.27 0.06
C ILE A 685 -20.75 22.00 0.21
N ARG A 686 -21.55 23.01 0.56
CA ARG A 686 -23.02 22.87 0.69
C ARG A 686 -23.66 22.41 -0.61
N GLY A 687 -23.27 22.99 -1.75
CA GLY A 687 -23.76 22.58 -3.07
C GLY A 687 -23.42 21.14 -3.45
N SER A 688 -22.42 20.54 -2.80
CA SER A 688 -21.97 19.18 -3.04
C SER A 688 -22.69 18.12 -2.18
N LEU A 689 -23.56 18.54 -1.25
CA LEU A 689 -24.41 17.63 -0.50
C LEU A 689 -25.40 16.95 -1.45
N SER A 690 -25.35 15.61 -1.51
CA SER A 690 -26.20 14.82 -2.39
C SER A 690 -27.55 14.48 -1.73
N TYR A 691 -28.49 13.99 -2.54
CA TYR A 691 -29.85 13.68 -2.09
C TYR A 691 -29.92 12.55 -1.05
N ASP A 692 -28.88 11.73 -0.96
CA ASP A 692 -28.80 10.57 -0.06
C ASP A 692 -28.16 10.90 1.30
N GLY A 693 -27.71 12.15 1.49
CA GLY A 693 -27.13 12.63 2.74
C GLY A 693 -25.60 12.58 2.80
N GLY A 694 -24.89 12.06 1.79
CA GLY A 694 -23.42 12.18 1.71
C GLY A 694 -22.97 13.31 0.78
N PHE A 695 -21.69 13.70 0.83
CA PHE A 695 -21.13 14.68 -0.09
C PHE A 695 -20.52 14.02 -1.32
N GLY A 696 -20.81 14.57 -2.50
CA GLY A 696 -20.18 14.22 -3.76
C GLY A 696 -18.91 15.03 -4.03
N GLN A 697 -18.24 14.75 -5.14
CA GLN A 697 -17.04 15.49 -5.57
C GLN A 697 -17.32 16.98 -5.83
N GLY A 698 -18.55 17.27 -6.24
CA GLY A 698 -19.11 18.58 -6.55
C GLY A 698 -20.62 18.46 -6.69
N ALA A 699 -21.31 19.55 -7.01
CA ALA A 699 -22.76 19.56 -7.15
C ALA A 699 -23.29 18.49 -8.13
N GLY A 700 -24.32 17.76 -7.70
CA GLY A 700 -24.98 16.72 -8.50
C GLY A 700 -24.18 15.43 -8.69
N ARG A 701 -23.01 15.27 -8.05
CA ARG A 701 -22.21 14.05 -8.12
C ARG A 701 -22.63 13.01 -7.08
N GLU A 702 -22.27 11.76 -7.32
CA GLU A 702 -22.47 10.65 -6.39
C GLU A 702 -21.72 10.93 -5.08
N SER A 703 -22.41 10.73 -3.95
CA SER A 703 -21.83 10.86 -2.62
C SER A 703 -20.70 9.84 -2.40
N HIS A 704 -19.69 10.20 -1.62
CA HIS A 704 -18.52 9.34 -1.41
C HIS A 704 -17.87 9.59 -0.05
N GLY A 705 -17.34 8.54 0.58
CA GLY A 705 -16.78 8.61 1.94
C GLY A 705 -15.58 9.57 2.03
N GLY A 706 -14.72 9.55 1.01
CA GLY A 706 -13.59 10.49 0.93
C GLY A 706 -14.01 11.95 0.77
N TRP A 707 -15.02 12.25 -0.07
CA TRP A 707 -15.49 13.63 -0.26
C TRP A 707 -16.27 14.13 0.96
N THR A 708 -17.02 13.23 1.59
CA THR A 708 -17.73 13.48 2.85
C THR A 708 -16.76 13.77 3.99
N TYR A 709 -15.66 13.02 4.11
CA TYR A 709 -14.57 13.37 5.02
C TYR A 709 -14.02 14.77 4.74
N CYS A 710 -13.62 15.04 3.49
CA CYS A 710 -13.01 16.32 3.15
C CYS A 710 -13.95 17.50 3.46
N ALA A 711 -15.26 17.36 3.17
CA ALA A 711 -16.28 18.36 3.48
C ALA A 711 -16.41 18.60 4.99
N ILE A 712 -16.66 17.54 5.77
CA ILE A 712 -16.88 17.65 7.21
C ILE A 712 -15.62 18.12 7.94
N ALA A 713 -14.46 17.55 7.63
CA ALA A 713 -13.19 17.96 8.23
C ALA A 713 -12.88 19.43 7.92
N THR A 714 -13.13 19.90 6.70
CA THR A 714 -12.96 21.32 6.34
C THR A 714 -13.84 22.23 7.20
N LEU A 715 -15.13 21.92 7.31
CA LEU A 715 -16.06 22.72 8.10
C LEU A 715 -15.72 22.71 9.60
N CYS A 716 -15.21 21.58 10.12
CA CYS A 716 -14.69 21.49 11.48
C CYS A 716 -13.43 22.35 11.68
N LEU A 717 -12.47 22.33 10.75
CA LEU A 717 -11.26 23.17 10.81
C LEU A 717 -11.60 24.65 10.77
N MET A 718 -12.60 25.04 9.97
CA MET A 718 -13.12 26.41 9.93
C MET A 718 -13.87 26.81 11.21
N GLY A 719 -14.27 25.86 12.06
CA GLY A 719 -15.15 26.10 13.21
C GLY A 719 -16.58 26.48 12.81
N ARG A 720 -17.03 26.10 11.60
CA ARG A 720 -18.31 26.51 11.01
C ARG A 720 -19.24 25.36 10.65
N LEU A 721 -19.05 24.16 11.22
CA LEU A 721 -19.88 22.99 10.92
C LEU A 721 -21.38 23.22 11.17
N GLU A 722 -21.74 23.62 12.39
CA GLU A 722 -23.14 23.83 12.81
C GLU A 722 -23.77 25.08 12.20
N GLU A 723 -22.94 26.02 11.72
CA GLU A 723 -23.41 27.18 10.97
C GLU A 723 -23.67 26.83 9.50
N ALA A 724 -22.77 26.05 8.91
CA ALA A 724 -22.85 25.68 7.52
C ALA A 724 -23.84 24.57 7.24
N LEU A 725 -24.30 23.77 8.23
CA LEU A 725 -25.21 22.66 8.03
C LEU A 725 -26.29 22.64 9.13
N SER A 726 -27.54 22.50 8.72
CA SER A 726 -28.65 22.34 9.66
C SER A 726 -28.60 21.00 10.38
N ARG A 727 -29.21 20.93 11.57
CA ARG A 727 -29.33 19.68 12.33
C ARG A 727 -29.89 18.52 11.51
N ARG A 728 -30.88 18.78 10.66
CA ARG A 728 -31.48 17.77 9.77
C ARG A 728 -30.50 17.26 8.72
N GLU A 729 -29.69 18.15 8.14
CA GLU A 729 -28.64 17.77 7.19
C GLU A 729 -27.56 16.93 7.91
N LEU A 730 -27.12 17.36 9.10
CA LEU A 730 -26.16 16.60 9.92
C LEU A 730 -26.67 15.20 10.29
N ASP A 731 -27.93 15.05 10.67
CA ASP A 731 -28.53 13.74 10.94
C ASP A 731 -28.59 12.85 9.69
N GLY A 732 -28.84 13.45 8.52
CA GLY A 732 -28.75 12.77 7.23
C GLY A 732 -27.33 12.28 6.93
N ILE A 733 -26.32 13.11 7.18
CA ILE A 733 -24.90 12.76 6.99
C ILE A 733 -24.45 11.67 7.96
N ARG A 734 -24.83 11.77 9.24
CA ARG A 734 -24.59 10.72 10.26
C ARG A 734 -25.16 9.38 9.80
N ARG A 735 -26.41 9.38 9.34
CA ARG A 735 -27.07 8.18 8.80
C ARG A 735 -26.33 7.63 7.58
N TRP A 736 -25.95 8.48 6.64
CA TRP A 736 -25.25 8.04 5.43
C TRP A 736 -23.89 7.41 5.75
N CYS A 737 -23.12 8.03 6.66
CA CYS A 737 -21.81 7.58 7.09
C CYS A 737 -21.87 6.25 7.87
N ILE A 738 -22.80 6.11 8.83
CA ILE A 738 -22.89 4.87 9.62
C ILE A 738 -23.29 3.67 8.77
N MET A 739 -24.14 3.90 7.75
CA MET A 739 -24.55 2.88 6.78
C MET A 739 -23.41 2.43 5.85
N ARG A 740 -22.22 3.04 5.93
CA ARG A 740 -21.05 2.59 5.19
C ARG A 740 -20.37 1.37 5.83
N GLN A 741 -20.68 1.06 7.09
CA GLN A 741 -20.10 -0.09 7.77
C GLN A 741 -20.75 -1.40 7.29
N GLN A 742 -19.93 -2.38 6.93
CA GLN A 742 -20.33 -3.76 6.64
C GLN A 742 -19.56 -4.69 7.59
N SER A 743 -18.33 -5.06 7.23
CA SER A 743 -17.30 -5.58 8.15
C SER A 743 -16.32 -4.46 8.51
N GLY A 744 -15.60 -3.96 7.50
CA GLY A 744 -15.00 -2.63 7.48
C GLY A 744 -15.95 -1.59 6.89
N PHE A 745 -15.40 -0.54 6.29
CA PHE A 745 -16.18 0.52 5.65
C PHE A 745 -16.00 0.51 4.13
N HIS A 746 -17.05 0.85 3.39
CA HIS A 746 -16.96 1.14 1.95
C HIS A 746 -17.17 2.62 1.64
N GLY A 747 -16.59 3.10 0.54
CA GLY A 747 -16.70 4.51 0.15
C GLY A 747 -18.08 4.92 -0.36
N ARG A 748 -18.88 3.98 -0.87
CA ARG A 748 -20.15 4.23 -1.56
C ARG A 748 -21.13 3.07 -1.44
N PRO A 749 -22.46 3.32 -1.55
CA PRO A 749 -23.45 2.25 -1.50
C PRO A 749 -23.15 1.18 -2.55
N ASN A 750 -23.34 -0.10 -2.18
CA ASN A 750 -23.14 -1.25 -3.06
C ASN A 750 -21.72 -1.42 -3.64
N LYS A 751 -20.70 -0.84 -3.00
CA LYS A 751 -19.27 -1.10 -3.31
C LYS A 751 -18.63 -2.00 -2.25
N PRO A 752 -17.55 -2.72 -2.59
CA PRO A 752 -16.81 -3.50 -1.59
C PRO A 752 -16.18 -2.59 -0.53
N VAL A 753 -15.99 -3.14 0.67
CA VAL A 753 -15.21 -2.51 1.75
C VAL A 753 -13.76 -2.32 1.33
N ASP A 754 -13.09 -1.36 1.96
CA ASP A 754 -11.71 -0.99 1.68
C ASP A 754 -11.10 -0.37 2.94
N THR A 755 -9.93 -0.86 3.35
CA THR A 755 -9.22 -0.48 4.59
C THR A 755 -9.14 1.03 4.80
N CYS A 756 -8.93 1.83 3.74
CA CYS A 756 -8.75 3.27 3.91
C CYS A 756 -10.02 3.98 4.42
N TYR A 757 -11.21 3.44 4.18
CA TYR A 757 -12.46 4.03 4.67
C TYR A 757 -12.68 3.82 6.16
N SER A 758 -11.97 2.89 6.79
CA SER A 758 -11.93 2.80 8.26
C SER A 758 -11.38 4.09 8.88
N PHE A 759 -10.54 4.84 8.16
CA PHE A 759 -10.22 6.22 8.51
C PHE A 759 -11.17 7.23 7.87
N TRP A 760 -11.36 7.25 6.54
CA TRP A 760 -12.14 8.33 5.91
C TRP A 760 -13.56 8.46 6.48
N VAL A 761 -14.29 7.34 6.58
CA VAL A 761 -15.63 7.35 7.17
C VAL A 761 -15.56 7.37 8.69
N GLY A 762 -14.63 6.61 9.30
CA GLY A 762 -14.47 6.56 10.75
C GLY A 762 -14.18 7.93 11.38
N ALA A 763 -13.22 8.68 10.82
CA ALA A 763 -12.89 10.03 11.26
C ALA A 763 -14.04 11.01 11.02
N THR A 764 -14.82 10.84 9.95
CA THR A 764 -16.04 11.64 9.75
C THR A 764 -17.06 11.37 10.85
N LEU A 765 -17.26 10.10 11.22
CA LEU A 765 -18.15 9.72 12.32
C LEU A 765 -17.64 10.22 13.67
N GLU A 766 -16.32 10.26 13.89
CA GLU A 766 -15.70 10.82 15.10
C GLU A 766 -15.97 12.33 15.18
N LEU A 767 -15.80 13.05 14.06
CA LEU A 767 -16.11 14.50 13.97
C LEU A 767 -17.60 14.82 14.17
N LEU A 768 -18.47 13.87 13.87
CA LEU A 768 -19.93 13.99 14.03
C LEU A 768 -20.46 13.43 15.36
N ASP A 769 -19.56 12.99 16.25
CA ASP A 769 -19.84 12.41 17.56
C ASP A 769 -20.80 11.21 17.53
N VAL A 770 -20.57 10.31 16.57
CA VAL A 770 -21.37 9.07 16.40
C VAL A 770 -20.53 7.83 16.12
N PHE A 771 -19.20 7.92 16.12
CA PHE A 771 -18.31 6.77 15.88
C PHE A 771 -18.44 5.68 16.94
N GLN A 772 -18.70 6.06 18.20
CA GLN A 772 -18.94 5.18 19.34
C GLN A 772 -20.13 4.21 19.14
N TYR A 773 -21.02 4.48 18.19
CA TYR A 773 -22.16 3.60 17.86
C TYR A 773 -21.84 2.58 16.76
N THR A 774 -20.60 2.55 16.24
CA THR A 774 -20.17 1.58 15.22
C THR A 774 -19.69 0.27 15.84
N ASN A 775 -19.62 -0.79 15.02
CA ASN A 775 -19.11 -2.08 15.49
C ASN A 775 -17.56 -2.11 15.41
N PHE A 776 -16.88 -1.86 16.52
CA PHE A 776 -15.41 -1.82 16.55
C PHE A 776 -14.76 -3.15 16.22
N GLU A 777 -15.26 -4.27 16.76
CA GLU A 777 -14.66 -5.60 16.56
C GLU A 777 -14.68 -6.06 15.11
N LYS A 778 -15.78 -5.82 14.38
CA LYS A 778 -15.85 -6.14 12.94
C LYS A 778 -14.91 -5.28 12.12
N ASN A 779 -14.83 -3.98 12.44
CA ASN A 779 -13.92 -3.06 11.76
C ASN A 779 -12.46 -3.45 12.00
N ARG A 780 -12.11 -3.71 13.26
CA ARG A 780 -10.78 -4.17 13.68
C ARG A 780 -10.40 -5.46 12.97
N SER A 781 -11.28 -6.46 12.98
CA SER A 781 -11.06 -7.76 12.34
C SER A 781 -10.84 -7.61 10.83
N PHE A 782 -11.62 -6.75 10.17
CA PHE A 782 -11.43 -6.46 8.74
C PHE A 782 -10.08 -5.78 8.49
N ILE A 783 -9.70 -4.74 9.24
CA ILE A 783 -8.40 -4.07 9.05
C ILE A 783 -7.25 -5.07 9.25
N LEU A 784 -7.30 -5.90 10.29
CA LEU A 784 -6.25 -6.90 10.54
C LEU A 784 -6.22 -8.01 9.47
N SER A 785 -7.34 -8.33 8.84
CA SER A 785 -7.37 -9.28 7.71
C SER A 785 -6.65 -8.75 6.46
N THR A 786 -6.42 -7.44 6.35
CA THR A 786 -5.66 -6.84 5.23
C THR A 786 -4.18 -6.59 5.57
N GLN A 787 -3.74 -7.03 6.75
CA GLN A 787 -2.36 -6.92 7.23
C GLN A 787 -1.44 -7.89 6.48
N ASP A 788 -0.39 -7.38 5.85
CA ASP A 788 0.63 -8.26 5.27
C ASP A 788 1.57 -8.76 6.37
N ARG A 789 1.48 -10.06 6.67
CA ARG A 789 2.24 -10.70 7.76
C ARG A 789 3.73 -10.86 7.42
N LEU A 790 4.11 -10.78 6.15
CA LEU A 790 5.49 -10.95 5.70
C LEU A 790 6.22 -9.61 5.70
N VAL A 791 5.75 -8.67 4.86
CA VAL A 791 6.41 -7.39 4.64
C VAL A 791 5.87 -6.28 5.55
N GLY A 792 4.78 -6.50 6.29
CA GLY A 792 4.10 -5.44 7.03
C GLY A 792 3.35 -4.47 6.12
N GLY A 793 2.68 -3.51 6.74
CA GLY A 793 1.74 -2.63 6.04
C GLY A 793 0.35 -3.27 5.91
N PHE A 794 -0.59 -2.48 5.39
CA PHE A 794 -1.95 -2.92 5.12
C PHE A 794 -2.25 -2.71 3.65
N ALA A 795 -3.07 -3.59 3.10
CA ALA A 795 -3.62 -3.47 1.76
C ALA A 795 -5.06 -2.95 1.82
N LYS A 796 -5.64 -2.73 0.65
CA LYS A 796 -7.06 -2.41 0.49
C LYS A 796 -7.99 -3.55 0.92
N TRP A 797 -7.61 -4.77 0.56
CA TRP A 797 -8.37 -6.00 0.75
C TRP A 797 -7.48 -7.09 1.33
N PRO A 798 -8.05 -8.15 1.94
CA PRO A 798 -7.30 -9.35 2.29
C PRO A 798 -6.59 -9.92 1.06
N ASP A 799 -5.43 -10.54 1.29
CA ASP A 799 -4.61 -11.19 0.25
C ASP A 799 -4.21 -10.28 -0.92
N SER A 800 -4.18 -8.96 -0.69
CA SER A 800 -3.75 -7.95 -1.65
C SER A 800 -2.41 -7.33 -1.24
N HIS A 801 -1.73 -6.66 -2.16
CA HIS A 801 -0.44 -6.05 -1.88
C HIS A 801 -0.57 -4.80 -1.00
N PRO A 802 0.25 -4.66 0.06
CA PRO A 802 0.22 -3.47 0.90
C PRO A 802 0.87 -2.27 0.20
N ASP A 803 0.41 -1.07 0.55
CA ASP A 803 0.96 0.19 0.07
C ASP A 803 0.98 1.26 1.17
N PRO A 804 1.77 2.34 1.04
CA PRO A 804 1.89 3.37 2.07
C PRO A 804 0.57 4.04 2.48
N LEU A 805 -0.38 4.20 1.54
CA LEU A 805 -1.66 4.86 1.82
C LEU A 805 -2.53 3.97 2.71
N HIS A 806 -2.74 2.71 2.32
CA HIS A 806 -3.56 1.80 3.11
C HIS A 806 -2.87 1.40 4.40
N ALA A 807 -1.54 1.28 4.41
CA ALA A 807 -0.77 1.06 5.63
C ALA A 807 -1.00 2.18 6.66
N TYR A 808 -0.93 3.45 6.23
CA TYR A 808 -1.17 4.58 7.11
C TYR A 808 -2.63 4.69 7.54
N LEU A 809 -3.58 4.66 6.60
CA LEU A 809 -5.00 4.85 6.91
C LEU A 809 -5.61 3.66 7.67
N GLY A 810 -5.09 2.45 7.49
CA GLY A 810 -5.42 1.29 8.32
C GLY A 810 -4.99 1.50 9.78
N LEU A 811 -3.77 2.02 10.00
CA LEU A 811 -3.32 2.39 11.35
C LEU A 811 -4.15 3.51 11.96
N CYS A 812 -4.53 4.52 11.18
CA CYS A 812 -5.42 5.57 11.67
C CYS A 812 -6.80 5.00 12.02
N GLY A 813 -7.33 4.06 11.23
CA GLY A 813 -8.58 3.35 11.55
C GLY A 813 -8.50 2.56 12.86
N LEU A 814 -7.38 1.85 13.10
CA LEU A 814 -7.11 1.17 14.36
C LEU A 814 -6.93 2.15 15.53
N SER A 815 -6.29 3.30 15.28
CA SER A 815 -6.12 4.37 16.28
C SER A 815 -7.46 4.95 16.74
N LEU A 816 -8.42 5.14 15.82
CA LEU A 816 -9.76 5.66 16.16
C LEU A 816 -10.53 4.73 17.12
N ILE A 817 -10.41 3.41 16.97
CA ILE A 817 -11.04 2.44 17.87
C ILE A 817 -10.24 2.17 19.16
N GLY A 818 -9.09 2.83 19.35
CA GLY A 818 -8.26 2.71 20.55
C GLY A 818 -7.36 1.46 20.59
N GLU A 819 -6.85 1.00 19.44
CA GLU A 819 -5.90 -0.13 19.40
C GLU A 819 -4.70 0.12 20.33
N PRO A 820 -4.33 -0.86 21.19
CA PRO A 820 -3.22 -0.71 22.10
C PRO A 820 -1.91 -0.38 21.37
N SER A 821 -1.08 0.46 22.00
CA SER A 821 0.25 0.86 21.49
C SER A 821 0.25 1.78 20.26
N LEU A 822 -0.92 2.27 19.82
CA LEU A 822 -1.04 3.33 18.82
C LEU A 822 -1.35 4.69 19.48
N ARG A 823 -0.78 5.76 18.94
CA ARG A 823 -1.15 7.13 19.34
C ARG A 823 -2.50 7.50 18.74
N LYS A 824 -3.30 8.27 19.48
CA LYS A 824 -4.57 8.82 18.98
C LYS A 824 -4.31 9.78 17.81
N VAL A 825 -5.07 9.62 16.72
CA VAL A 825 -5.05 10.52 15.55
C VAL A 825 -6.08 11.65 15.74
N HIS A 826 -5.70 12.87 15.36
CA HIS A 826 -6.59 14.02 15.26
C HIS A 826 -7.45 13.88 13.98
N PRO A 827 -8.78 13.68 14.10
CA PRO A 827 -9.61 13.23 12.99
C PRO A 827 -9.76 14.27 11.87
N ALA A 828 -9.65 15.58 12.15
CA ALA A 828 -9.78 16.61 11.11
C ALA A 828 -8.48 16.97 10.39
N LEU A 829 -7.30 16.78 11.01
CA LEU A 829 -6.00 17.15 10.41
C LEU A 829 -5.21 15.95 9.93
N ASN A 830 -5.66 14.72 10.24
CA ASN A 830 -5.00 13.49 9.84
C ASN A 830 -3.51 13.45 10.25
N ILE A 831 -3.23 13.84 11.50
CA ILE A 831 -1.92 13.73 12.17
C ILE A 831 -2.15 13.23 13.59
N THR A 832 -1.11 12.78 14.31
CA THR A 832 -1.29 12.38 15.71
C THR A 832 -1.71 13.55 16.61
N GLN A 833 -2.40 13.25 17.71
CA GLN A 833 -2.74 14.25 18.73
C GLN A 833 -1.49 14.95 19.28
N ARG A 834 -0.34 14.25 19.34
CA ARG A 834 0.96 14.84 19.71
C ARG A 834 1.40 15.92 18.71
N ALA A 835 1.39 15.61 17.41
CA ALA A 835 1.76 16.58 16.38
C ALA A 835 0.79 17.77 16.37
N PHE A 836 -0.49 17.53 16.63
CA PHE A 836 -1.49 18.59 16.79
C PHE A 836 -1.23 19.48 18.02
N GLN A 837 -0.87 18.90 19.18
CA GLN A 837 -0.50 19.68 20.37
C GLN A 837 0.73 20.55 20.11
N HIS A 838 1.72 20.04 19.38
CA HIS A 838 2.88 20.83 18.93
C HIS A 838 2.45 22.02 18.07
N LEU A 839 1.53 21.82 17.11
CA LEU A 839 0.95 22.90 16.33
C LEU A 839 0.26 23.95 17.22
N GLN A 840 -0.58 23.54 18.17
CA GLN A 840 -1.26 24.46 19.08
C GLN A 840 -0.29 25.33 19.88
N GLN A 841 0.82 24.74 20.35
CA GLN A 841 1.88 25.47 21.07
C GLN A 841 2.57 26.50 20.16
N LEU A 842 2.84 26.14 18.90
CA LEU A 842 3.42 27.06 17.92
C LEU A 842 2.49 28.23 17.62
N GLN A 843 1.21 27.97 17.40
CA GLN A 843 0.21 29.00 17.13
C GLN A 843 0.07 29.97 18.30
N GLN A 844 0.03 29.46 19.54
CA GLN A 844 0.03 30.30 20.73
C GLN A 844 1.27 31.21 20.77
N THR A 845 2.45 30.65 20.49
CA THR A 845 3.70 31.42 20.43
C THR A 845 3.65 32.53 19.37
N TRP A 846 3.03 32.30 18.21
CA TRP A 846 2.88 33.30 17.16
C TRP A 846 1.92 34.43 17.55
N ARG A 847 0.81 34.09 18.22
CA ARG A 847 -0.17 35.07 18.72
C ARG A 847 0.44 35.93 19.82
N ASP A 848 1.14 35.33 20.77
CA ASP A 848 1.82 36.05 21.86
C ASP A 848 2.88 37.02 21.31
N ALA A 849 3.63 36.60 20.29
CA ALA A 849 4.59 37.47 19.60
C ALA A 849 3.90 38.63 18.87
N GLY A 850 2.77 38.38 18.20
CA GLY A 850 1.95 39.41 17.55
C GLY A 850 1.40 40.44 18.53
N ASP A 851 0.87 40.00 19.67
CA ASP A 851 0.32 40.84 20.73
C ASP A 851 1.38 41.66 21.48
N SER A 852 2.61 41.15 21.58
CA SER A 852 3.73 41.90 22.16
C SER A 852 4.19 43.07 21.26
N CYS A 853 4.07 42.91 19.93
CA CYS A 853 4.42 43.94 18.95
C CYS A 853 3.34 45.04 18.88
N SER A 854 2.06 44.68 19.05
CA SER A 854 0.94 45.62 19.06
C SER A 854 0.76 46.39 20.39
N ARG A 855 1.38 45.94 21.49
CA ARG A 855 1.46 46.68 22.76
C ARG A 855 2.68 47.61 22.86
N GLN A 856 3.64 47.50 21.95
CA GLN A 856 4.83 48.36 21.87
C GLN A 856 4.73 49.46 20.78
N GLN A 857 3.69 49.42 19.94
CA GLN A 857 3.26 50.51 19.07
C GLN A 857 2.12 51.27 19.72
#